data_AF-A0A368D7W4-F1
#
_entry.id   AF-A0A368D7W4-F1
#
_cell.length_a   1.000
_cell.length_b   1.000
_cell.length_c   1.000
_cell.angle_alpha   90.00
_cell.angle_beta   90.00
_cell.angle_gamma   90.00
#
_symmetry.space_group_name_H-M   'P 1'
#
loop_
_entity.id
_entity.type
_entity.pdbx_description
1 polymer ?
#
loop_
_entity_poly.entity_id
_entity_poly.type
_entity_poly.pdbx_seq_one_letter_code
_entity_poly.pdbx_strand_id
1 'polypeptide(L)'
;MEFLNYLGKFHPVILHLPIGALYLTFCLALLEKFFKSKYIIPIRFGLLFSFVFALISALLGFFLTLRDNFSGQIVDIHMWLGISTALFIGLLLWIHKTTKYSVVFFPLFSFTVILLSVTGHFGGQITHGKDYLKLPDLSISSNTKIDSINLFTTAVKPIIDNKCVKCHNQNKSKGGLKLTTKNEILKGGDSGFIFTSFDPSSSHLYNYPRLPMDDKMHMPPEGNKQLSKDEIEILRIWIERGGLFDKTESLDSFSEKDQSFLIPLIQSDQIIVEPPAIKDLENLVNLNFRVERNSASNNFIDVKFLGDVVTLKHVNALRKVKDQLIKLDLSNTSLDDNLILKLKNLKNLKYLKVNDTKLTDEGLAYLTPSLESLILNNNKVSFSGVVKLLDQVKLKNLYLWNTPLSSQDQQKLVESYSTNFNFGVKDFAKGVPLSNPIPISDQTLFADSLQFEFYKSVGDPEIRYTLNGTEPDLSSLIYTKPILIKSSVTIKAKAFKEGWLESSVSTIDLVKVEGILENYSLKTKPDNRYSYPEKLFDGVIGDTDFRSGNWNGFLSKENSTASVDHGDLILEVNDLDAKYSSIGFHALESLGAYIMFPEKIELYDISSENEKLIYSKAVSSSKIGAPIISKFFKIPISGNPSKIKLVVKSNKKLPKGHPAEGQFAWLFVDEVLFL
;
A
#
# COMPACT_ATOMS: atom_id res chain seq x y z
N MET A 1 -23.80 26.47 -16.77
CA MET A 1 -23.29 25.43 -17.68
C MET A 1 -21.94 24.90 -17.25
N GLU A 2 -20.92 25.75 -17.02
CA GLU A 2 -19.57 25.29 -16.63
C GLU A 2 -19.51 24.45 -15.34
N PHE A 3 -20.31 24.83 -14.33
CA PHE A 3 -20.39 24.06 -13.08
C PHE A 3 -20.95 22.64 -13.28
N LEU A 4 -22.02 22.50 -14.07
CA LEU A 4 -22.60 21.19 -14.41
C LEU A 4 -21.60 20.34 -15.22
N ASN A 5 -20.85 20.98 -16.11
CA ASN A 5 -19.80 20.34 -16.90
C ASN A 5 -18.62 19.85 -16.03
N TYR A 6 -18.29 20.55 -14.94
CA TYR A 6 -17.29 20.12 -13.97
C TYR A 6 -17.77 18.88 -13.20
N LEU A 7 -19.03 18.86 -12.78
CA LEU A 7 -19.62 17.72 -12.07
C LEU A 7 -19.61 16.44 -12.90
N GLY A 8 -19.86 16.52 -14.22
CA GLY A 8 -19.82 15.34 -15.10
C GLY A 8 -18.49 14.56 -15.07
N LYS A 9 -17.35 15.21 -14.76
CA LYS A 9 -16.04 14.56 -14.62
C LYS A 9 -16.00 13.50 -13.52
N PHE A 10 -16.92 13.56 -12.55
CA PHE A 10 -17.00 12.61 -11.45
C PHE A 10 -17.78 11.34 -11.80
N HIS A 11 -18.39 11.23 -12.99
CA HIS A 11 -19.11 10.01 -13.38
C HIS A 11 -18.25 8.73 -13.26
N PRO A 12 -17.00 8.67 -13.79
CA PRO A 12 -16.13 7.52 -13.61
C PRO A 12 -15.76 7.22 -12.15
N VAL A 13 -15.74 8.23 -11.29
CA VAL A 13 -15.42 8.05 -9.86
C VAL A 13 -16.61 7.46 -9.13
N ILE A 14 -17.81 7.99 -9.38
CA ILE A 14 -19.03 7.62 -8.66
C ILE A 14 -19.60 6.28 -9.15
N LEU A 15 -19.40 5.91 -10.42
CA LEU A 15 -19.99 4.69 -10.98
C LEU A 15 -19.50 3.39 -10.29
N HIS A 16 -18.33 3.41 -9.64
CA HIS A 16 -17.81 2.22 -8.96
C HIS A 16 -18.56 1.89 -7.66
N LEU A 17 -19.12 2.89 -7.00
CA LEU A 17 -19.85 2.74 -5.74
C LEU A 17 -21.12 1.86 -5.89
N PRO A 18 -22.07 2.15 -6.80
CA PRO A 18 -23.26 1.31 -6.95
C PRO A 18 -22.93 -0.06 -7.53
N ILE A 19 -21.89 -0.18 -8.37
CA ILE A 19 -21.46 -1.46 -8.95
C ILE A 19 -20.98 -2.41 -7.84
N GLY A 20 -19.99 -1.99 -7.06
CA GLY A 20 -19.41 -2.82 -6.00
C GLY A 20 -20.44 -3.18 -4.93
N ALA A 21 -21.24 -2.20 -4.52
CA ALA A 21 -22.31 -2.43 -3.54
C ALA A 21 -23.37 -3.42 -4.05
N LEU A 22 -23.77 -3.36 -5.32
CA LEU A 22 -24.75 -4.27 -5.88
C LEU A 22 -24.24 -5.71 -5.97
N TYR A 23 -22.99 -5.93 -6.41
CA TYR A 23 -22.38 -7.26 -6.44
C TYR A 23 -22.22 -7.85 -5.04
N LEU A 24 -21.75 -7.07 -4.07
CA LEU A 24 -21.66 -7.51 -2.67
C LEU A 24 -23.04 -7.89 -2.13
N THR A 25 -24.06 -7.08 -2.43
CA THR A 25 -25.44 -7.33 -2.02
C THR A 25 -26.00 -8.60 -2.68
N PHE A 26 -25.63 -8.88 -3.92
CA PHE A 26 -25.99 -10.12 -4.61
C PHE A 26 -25.34 -11.34 -3.95
N CYS A 27 -24.06 -11.26 -3.57
CA CYS A 27 -23.38 -12.30 -2.81
C CYS A 27 -24.06 -12.55 -1.46
N LEU A 28 -24.43 -11.50 -0.72
CA LEU A 28 -25.18 -11.63 0.54
C LEU A 28 -26.55 -12.30 0.34
N ALA A 29 -27.26 -11.95 -0.74
CA ALA A 29 -28.51 -12.62 -1.10
C ALA A 29 -28.28 -14.11 -1.42
N LEU A 30 -27.23 -14.47 -2.16
CA LEU A 30 -26.89 -15.88 -2.41
C LEU A 30 -26.56 -16.61 -1.12
N LEU A 31 -25.81 -16.00 -0.20
CA LEU A 31 -25.51 -16.58 1.11
C LEU A 31 -26.78 -16.82 1.94
N GLU A 32 -27.73 -15.89 1.95
CA GLU A 32 -29.05 -16.08 2.57
C GLU A 32 -29.79 -17.29 1.97
N LYS A 33 -29.72 -17.47 0.65
CA LYS A 33 -30.34 -18.61 -0.05
C LYS A 33 -29.67 -19.95 0.28
N PHE A 34 -28.35 -20.02 0.30
CA PHE A 34 -27.60 -21.27 0.49
C PHE A 34 -27.47 -21.68 1.95
N PHE A 35 -27.20 -20.73 2.86
CA PHE A 35 -26.91 -20.99 4.27
C PHE A 35 -28.13 -20.74 5.18
N LYS A 36 -29.30 -20.37 4.62
CA LYS A 36 -30.55 -20.08 5.34
C LYS A 36 -30.41 -19.05 6.47
N SER A 37 -29.37 -18.22 6.43
CA SER A 37 -29.10 -17.13 7.38
C SER A 37 -29.89 -15.88 6.97
N LYS A 38 -30.35 -15.04 7.91
CA LYS A 38 -31.15 -13.84 7.60
C LYS A 38 -30.28 -12.59 7.48
N TYR A 39 -30.14 -12.04 6.27
CA TYR A 39 -29.36 -10.82 5.99
C TYR A 39 -30.22 -9.63 5.54
N ILE A 40 -31.45 -9.56 6.03
CA ILE A 40 -32.48 -8.59 5.60
C ILE A 40 -32.00 -7.13 5.66
N ILE A 41 -31.39 -6.72 6.79
CA ILE A 41 -30.92 -5.33 6.98
C ILE A 41 -29.74 -5.02 6.05
N PRO A 42 -28.64 -5.81 6.02
CA PRO A 42 -27.55 -5.61 5.06
C PRO A 42 -27.99 -5.55 3.60
N ILE A 43 -28.89 -6.43 3.17
CA ILE A 43 -29.38 -6.46 1.78
C ILE A 43 -30.17 -5.20 1.45
N ARG A 44 -31.05 -4.73 2.36
CA ARG A 44 -31.80 -3.49 2.15
C ARG A 44 -30.89 -2.27 2.09
N PHE A 45 -29.89 -2.21 2.97
CA PHE A 45 -28.92 -1.13 2.97
C PHE A 45 -28.11 -1.13 1.67
N GLY A 46 -27.60 -2.28 1.25
CA GLY A 46 -26.85 -2.43 0.01
C GLY A 46 -27.65 -2.06 -1.24
N LEU A 47 -28.92 -2.46 -1.33
CA LEU A 47 -29.82 -2.07 -2.42
C LEU A 47 -30.12 -0.57 -2.42
N LEU A 48 -30.38 0.03 -1.25
CA LEU A 48 -30.62 1.47 -1.13
C LEU A 48 -29.39 2.28 -1.54
N PHE A 49 -28.21 1.90 -1.03
CA PHE A 49 -26.95 2.52 -1.38
C PHE A 49 -26.70 2.43 -2.89
N SER A 50 -26.88 1.24 -3.46
CA SER A 50 -26.72 1.01 -4.90
C SER A 50 -27.70 1.86 -5.72
N PHE A 51 -28.95 2.00 -5.28
CA PHE A 51 -29.96 2.80 -5.97
C PHE A 51 -29.60 4.30 -6.00
N VAL A 52 -29.29 4.88 -4.84
CA VAL A 52 -28.96 6.30 -4.71
C VAL A 52 -27.76 6.66 -5.58
N PHE A 53 -26.68 5.88 -5.48
CA PHE A 53 -25.48 6.16 -6.25
C PHE A 53 -25.61 5.82 -7.74
N ALA A 54 -26.49 4.89 -8.12
CA ALA A 54 -26.82 4.65 -9.53
C ALA A 54 -27.54 5.85 -10.16
N LEU A 55 -28.48 6.48 -9.43
CA LEU A 55 -29.16 7.70 -9.88
C LEU A 55 -28.17 8.87 -10.04
N ILE A 56 -27.30 9.07 -9.05
CA ILE A 56 -26.25 10.11 -9.13
C ILE A 56 -25.32 9.82 -10.31
N SER A 57 -24.86 8.58 -10.47
CA SER A 57 -24.00 8.18 -11.59
C SER A 57 -24.66 8.44 -12.94
N ALA A 58 -25.93 8.07 -13.12
CA ALA A 58 -26.67 8.32 -14.37
C ALA A 58 -26.80 9.82 -14.67
N LEU A 59 -27.06 10.65 -13.66
CA LEU A 59 -27.14 12.10 -13.81
C LEU A 59 -25.79 12.72 -14.21
N LEU A 60 -24.70 12.32 -13.54
CA LEU A 60 -23.36 12.79 -13.88
C LEU A 60 -22.91 12.32 -15.27
N GLY A 61 -23.32 11.11 -15.68
CA GLY A 61 -23.07 10.58 -17.01
C GLY A 61 -23.77 11.41 -18.10
N PHE A 62 -25.00 11.85 -17.84
CA PHE A 62 -25.70 12.79 -18.73
C PHE A 62 -24.99 14.15 -18.83
N PHE A 63 -24.45 14.69 -17.73
CA PHE A 63 -23.65 15.92 -17.82
C PHE A 63 -22.34 15.73 -18.59
N LEU A 64 -21.77 14.52 -18.58
CA LEU A 64 -20.55 14.22 -19.33
C LEU A 64 -20.76 14.25 -20.85
N THR A 65 -21.93 13.84 -21.36
CA THR A 65 -22.24 13.89 -22.80
C THR A 65 -22.35 15.31 -23.33
N LEU A 66 -22.74 16.27 -22.49
CA LEU A 66 -22.85 17.70 -22.85
C LEU A 66 -21.50 18.39 -23.12
N ARG A 67 -20.36 17.78 -22.74
CA ARG A 67 -19.03 18.42 -22.78
C ARG A 67 -18.07 17.83 -23.80
N ASP A 68 -17.89 16.51 -23.83
CA ASP A 68 -16.72 15.89 -24.48
C ASP A 68 -16.98 15.42 -25.94
N ASN A 69 -18.03 15.94 -26.58
CA ASN A 69 -18.52 15.52 -27.92
C ASN A 69 -18.68 13.99 -28.04
N PHE A 70 -19.01 13.32 -26.94
CA PHE A 70 -19.43 11.93 -26.97
C PHE A 70 -20.76 11.86 -27.73
N SER A 71 -20.77 11.19 -28.86
CA SER A 71 -21.93 11.11 -29.74
C SER A 71 -21.97 9.77 -30.45
N GLY A 72 -23.18 9.28 -30.74
CA GLY A 72 -23.38 8.05 -31.48
C GLY A 72 -24.12 6.97 -30.70
N GLN A 73 -24.55 5.96 -31.46
CA GLN A 73 -25.48 4.93 -31.01
C GLN A 73 -25.01 4.17 -29.74
N ILE A 74 -23.71 3.97 -29.57
CA ILE A 74 -23.15 3.27 -28.41
C ILE A 74 -23.35 4.08 -27.12
N VAL A 75 -23.19 5.41 -27.19
CA VAL A 75 -23.41 6.32 -26.06
C VAL A 75 -24.88 6.31 -25.65
N ASP A 76 -25.79 6.35 -26.63
CA ASP A 76 -27.24 6.29 -26.39
C ASP A 76 -27.65 4.96 -25.74
N ILE A 77 -27.14 3.83 -26.26
CA ILE A 77 -27.37 2.50 -25.69
C ILE A 77 -26.88 2.46 -24.24
N HIS A 78 -25.65 2.91 -23.97
CA HIS A 78 -25.10 2.92 -22.61
C HIS A 78 -25.93 3.77 -21.64
N MET A 79 -26.37 4.96 -22.08
CA MET A 79 -27.21 5.85 -21.27
C MET A 79 -28.52 5.18 -20.87
N TRP A 80 -29.25 4.59 -21.82
CA TRP A 80 -30.52 3.93 -21.54
C TRP A 80 -30.37 2.67 -20.68
N LEU A 81 -29.29 1.90 -20.89
CA LEU A 81 -28.98 0.74 -20.05
C LEU A 81 -28.63 1.16 -18.61
N GLY A 82 -27.91 2.26 -18.43
CA GLY A 82 -27.60 2.83 -17.12
C GLY A 82 -28.86 3.27 -16.36
N ILE A 83 -29.77 4.00 -17.02
CA ILE A 83 -31.07 4.40 -16.45
C ILE A 83 -31.91 3.16 -16.10
N SER A 84 -31.98 2.19 -17.01
CA SER A 84 -32.71 0.94 -16.79
C SER A 84 -32.17 0.19 -15.57
N THR A 85 -30.84 0.07 -15.44
CA THR A 85 -30.20 -0.56 -14.29
C THR A 85 -30.59 0.12 -12.98
N ALA A 86 -30.58 1.46 -12.92
CA ALA A 86 -30.99 2.20 -11.73
C ALA A 86 -32.47 1.90 -11.36
N LEU A 87 -33.38 1.86 -12.34
CA LEU A 87 -34.79 1.53 -12.12
C LEU A 87 -34.97 0.10 -11.59
N PHE A 88 -34.25 -0.88 -12.14
CA PHE A 88 -34.30 -2.27 -11.68
C PHE A 88 -33.75 -2.45 -10.26
N ILE A 89 -32.71 -1.70 -9.87
CA ILE A 89 -32.23 -1.68 -8.47
C ILE A 89 -33.30 -1.11 -7.54
N GLY A 90 -34.00 -0.04 -7.95
CA GLY A 90 -35.13 0.51 -7.20
C GLY A 90 -36.28 -0.49 -7.06
N LEU A 91 -36.60 -1.23 -8.12
CA LEU A 91 -37.60 -2.30 -8.13
C LEU A 91 -37.22 -3.44 -7.18
N LEU A 92 -35.95 -3.86 -7.16
CA LEU A 92 -35.43 -4.85 -6.21
C LEU A 92 -35.60 -4.40 -4.75
N LEU A 93 -35.27 -3.13 -4.46
CA LEU A 93 -35.46 -2.57 -3.12
C LEU A 93 -36.92 -2.57 -2.70
N TRP A 94 -37.84 -2.24 -3.62
CA TRP A 94 -39.27 -2.27 -3.37
C TRP A 94 -39.80 -3.69 -3.13
N ILE A 95 -39.46 -4.65 -4.00
CA ILE A 95 -39.87 -6.06 -3.86
C ILE A 95 -39.34 -6.67 -2.57
N HIS A 96 -38.09 -6.38 -2.18
CA HIS A 96 -37.49 -6.88 -0.95
C HIS A 96 -38.16 -6.30 0.33
N LYS A 97 -38.99 -5.26 0.22
CA LYS A 97 -39.84 -4.77 1.31
C LYS A 97 -41.18 -5.50 1.42
N THR A 98 -41.58 -6.27 0.41
CA THR A 98 -42.85 -7.01 0.38
C THR A 98 -42.75 -8.36 1.10
N THR A 99 -43.87 -8.88 1.62
CA THR A 99 -43.92 -10.11 2.42
C THR A 99 -43.78 -11.41 1.61
N LYS A 100 -43.84 -11.36 0.27
CA LYS A 100 -43.75 -12.53 -0.64
C LYS A 100 -42.56 -12.46 -1.62
N TYR A 101 -41.46 -11.82 -1.21
CA TYR A 101 -40.33 -11.52 -2.12
C TYR A 101 -39.54 -12.74 -2.61
N SER A 102 -39.56 -13.86 -1.88
CA SER A 102 -38.62 -14.98 -2.07
C SER A 102 -38.64 -15.64 -3.45
N VAL A 103 -39.77 -15.60 -4.17
CA VAL A 103 -39.93 -16.23 -5.50
C VAL A 103 -39.41 -15.35 -6.62
N VAL A 104 -39.64 -14.03 -6.54
CA VAL A 104 -39.36 -13.08 -7.64
C VAL A 104 -38.03 -12.36 -7.47
N PHE A 105 -37.55 -12.21 -6.23
CA PHE A 105 -36.36 -11.43 -5.92
C PHE A 105 -35.09 -11.97 -6.58
N PHE A 106 -34.79 -13.27 -6.46
CA PHE A 106 -33.56 -13.84 -7.02
C PHE A 106 -33.48 -13.79 -8.55
N PRO A 107 -34.52 -14.21 -9.31
CA PRO A 107 -34.51 -14.07 -10.76
C PRO A 107 -34.32 -12.62 -11.21
N LEU A 108 -35.01 -11.68 -10.57
CA LEU A 108 -34.90 -10.26 -10.88
C LEU A 108 -33.51 -9.69 -10.53
N PHE A 109 -32.91 -10.15 -9.44
CA PHE A 109 -31.59 -9.70 -9.04
C PHE A 109 -30.52 -10.22 -10.02
N SER A 110 -30.59 -11.51 -10.39
CA SER A 110 -29.72 -12.06 -11.43
C SER A 110 -29.86 -11.30 -12.76
N PHE A 111 -31.09 -10.99 -13.17
CA PHE A 111 -31.33 -10.16 -14.36
C PHE A 111 -30.70 -8.77 -14.23
N THR A 112 -30.83 -8.13 -13.06
CA THR A 112 -30.26 -6.80 -12.80
C THR A 112 -28.73 -6.82 -12.84
N VAL A 113 -28.09 -7.88 -12.35
CA VAL A 113 -26.62 -8.07 -12.43
C VAL A 113 -26.16 -8.27 -13.88
N ILE A 114 -26.92 -9.03 -14.68
CA ILE A 114 -26.66 -9.19 -16.12
C ILE A 114 -26.80 -7.84 -16.82
N LEU A 115 -27.89 -7.10 -16.55
CA LEU A 115 -28.13 -5.77 -17.11
C LEU A 115 -26.99 -4.80 -16.75
N LEU A 116 -26.51 -4.82 -15.51
CA LEU A 116 -25.36 -4.03 -15.09
C LEU A 116 -24.08 -4.43 -15.84
N SER A 117 -23.85 -5.73 -16.05
CA SER A 117 -22.69 -6.23 -16.79
C SER A 117 -22.71 -5.77 -18.25
N VAL A 118 -23.87 -5.81 -18.90
CA VAL A 118 -24.07 -5.29 -20.27
C VAL A 118 -23.89 -3.77 -20.31
N THR A 119 -24.40 -3.04 -19.32
CA THR A 119 -24.19 -1.59 -19.18
C THR A 119 -22.70 -1.26 -19.08
N GLY A 120 -21.96 -2.01 -18.27
CA GLY A 120 -20.51 -1.88 -18.09
C GLY A 120 -19.72 -2.20 -19.37
N HIS A 121 -20.13 -3.21 -20.14
CA HIS A 121 -19.53 -3.55 -21.43
C HIS A 121 -19.58 -2.36 -22.40
N PHE A 122 -20.76 -1.75 -22.58
CA PHE A 122 -20.90 -0.59 -23.45
C PHE A 122 -20.17 0.65 -22.89
N GLY A 123 -20.11 0.82 -21.57
CA GLY A 123 -19.29 1.87 -20.93
C GLY A 123 -17.80 1.72 -21.22
N GLY A 124 -17.29 0.47 -21.19
CA GLY A 124 -15.93 0.14 -21.59
C GLY A 124 -15.66 0.39 -23.07
N GLN A 125 -16.61 0.08 -23.96
CA GLN A 125 -16.47 0.36 -25.40
C GLN A 125 -16.39 1.86 -25.73
N ILE A 126 -17.03 2.72 -24.95
CA ILE A 126 -16.95 4.18 -25.12
C ILE A 126 -15.52 4.68 -24.82
N THR A 127 -14.85 4.08 -23.84
CA THR A 127 -13.54 4.53 -23.33
C THR A 127 -12.35 3.86 -24.04
N HIS A 128 -12.50 2.58 -24.38
CA HIS A 128 -11.43 1.75 -24.93
C HIS A 128 -11.66 1.29 -26.38
N GLY A 129 -12.82 1.60 -26.97
CA GLY A 129 -13.17 1.23 -28.35
C GLY A 129 -14.01 -0.05 -28.46
N LYS A 130 -14.70 -0.19 -29.58
CA LYS A 130 -15.67 -1.28 -29.86
C LYS A 130 -15.08 -2.69 -29.74
N ASP A 131 -13.78 -2.85 -30.03
CA ASP A 131 -13.09 -4.15 -30.06
C ASP A 131 -12.32 -4.48 -28.78
N TYR A 132 -12.44 -3.65 -27.72
CA TYR A 132 -11.62 -3.80 -26.50
C TYR A 132 -11.78 -5.17 -25.81
N LEU A 133 -12.97 -5.76 -25.88
CA LEU A 133 -13.26 -7.09 -25.33
C LEU A 133 -13.41 -8.16 -26.43
N LYS A 134 -13.09 -7.84 -27.68
CA LYS A 134 -13.11 -8.81 -28.77
C LYS A 134 -11.96 -9.79 -28.54
N LEU A 135 -12.24 -11.09 -28.60
CA LEU A 135 -11.21 -12.12 -28.61
C LEU A 135 -10.30 -11.90 -29.85
N PRO A 136 -8.97 -12.06 -29.72
CA PRO A 136 -8.06 -11.84 -30.83
C PRO A 136 -8.33 -12.82 -31.98
N ASP A 137 -8.40 -12.30 -33.21
CA ASP A 137 -8.52 -13.13 -34.41
C ASP A 137 -7.20 -13.87 -34.65
N LEU A 138 -7.23 -15.19 -34.49
CA LEU A 138 -6.09 -16.09 -34.73
C LEU A 138 -5.86 -16.27 -36.24
N SER A 139 -5.32 -15.24 -36.90
CA SER A 139 -4.74 -15.41 -38.24
C SER A 139 -3.26 -15.78 -38.12
N ILE A 140 -2.89 -16.89 -38.76
CA ILE A 140 -1.53 -17.39 -38.85
C ILE A 140 -0.84 -16.60 -39.96
N SER A 141 0.12 -15.73 -39.62
CA SER A 141 0.97 -15.10 -40.64
C SER A 141 2.08 -16.07 -41.03
N SER A 142 2.11 -16.47 -42.30
CA SER A 142 3.21 -17.19 -42.90
C SER A 142 4.38 -16.25 -43.16
N ASN A 143 5.60 -16.71 -42.84
CA ASN A 143 6.84 -16.05 -43.23
C ASN A 143 7.00 -16.12 -44.75
N THR A 144 6.78 -14.99 -45.41
CA THR A 144 7.34 -14.72 -46.73
C THR A 144 8.27 -13.53 -46.59
N LYS A 145 9.43 -13.59 -47.24
CA LYS A 145 10.32 -12.45 -47.41
C LYS A 145 9.50 -11.39 -48.16
N ILE A 146 9.17 -10.30 -47.48
CA ILE A 146 8.26 -9.30 -48.02
C ILE A 146 9.07 -8.44 -49.00
N ASP A 147 9.03 -8.77 -50.29
CA ASP A 147 9.62 -7.93 -51.35
C ASP A 147 8.75 -6.68 -51.64
N SER A 148 7.54 -6.63 -51.07
CA SER A 148 6.55 -5.57 -51.32
C SER A 148 5.71 -5.24 -50.09
N ILE A 149 5.65 -3.96 -49.69
CA ILE A 149 4.95 -3.48 -48.50
C ILE A 149 3.70 -2.67 -48.88
N ASN A 150 2.59 -2.88 -48.17
CA ASN A 150 1.50 -1.90 -48.10
C ASN A 150 1.80 -0.92 -46.95
N LEU A 151 2.31 0.25 -47.30
CA LEU A 151 2.83 1.23 -46.33
C LEU A 151 1.75 1.67 -45.32
N PHE A 152 0.51 1.85 -45.78
CA PHE A 152 -0.57 2.27 -44.89
C PHE A 152 -0.89 1.18 -43.86
N THR A 153 -1.12 -0.04 -44.30
CA THR A 153 -1.57 -1.14 -43.44
C THR A 153 -0.47 -1.60 -42.50
N THR A 154 0.77 -1.67 -42.98
CA THR A 154 1.90 -2.21 -42.22
C THR A 154 2.52 -1.19 -41.28
N ALA A 155 2.62 0.09 -41.68
CA ALA A 155 3.39 1.10 -40.93
C ALA A 155 2.51 2.21 -40.34
N VAL A 156 1.59 2.79 -41.12
CA VAL A 156 0.82 3.98 -40.72
C VAL A 156 -0.38 3.64 -39.83
N LYS A 157 -1.15 2.61 -40.17
CA LYS A 157 -2.36 2.21 -39.45
C LYS A 157 -2.07 1.87 -37.98
N PRO A 158 -1.01 1.11 -37.62
CA PRO A 158 -0.68 0.86 -36.22
C PRO A 158 -0.36 2.14 -35.42
N ILE A 159 0.24 3.16 -36.06
CA ILE A 159 0.50 4.46 -35.42
C ILE A 159 -0.82 5.16 -35.14
N ILE A 160 -1.71 5.24 -36.14
CA ILE A 160 -3.03 5.86 -36.01
C ILE A 160 -3.86 5.17 -34.92
N ASP A 161 -3.92 3.84 -34.93
CA ASP A 161 -4.69 3.05 -33.97
C ASP A 161 -4.20 3.28 -32.53
N ASN A 162 -2.88 3.28 -32.32
CA ASN A 162 -2.30 3.39 -30.99
C ASN A 162 -2.23 4.82 -30.43
N LYS A 163 -2.11 5.83 -31.29
CA LYS A 163 -1.82 7.22 -30.87
C LYS A 163 -2.99 8.18 -31.10
N CYS A 164 -3.86 7.91 -32.08
CA CYS A 164 -4.86 8.87 -32.53
C CYS A 164 -6.30 8.42 -32.26
N VAL A 165 -6.63 7.14 -32.48
CA VAL A 165 -8.01 6.61 -32.40
C VAL A 165 -8.63 6.76 -31.01
N LYS A 166 -7.82 6.80 -29.94
CA LYS A 166 -8.32 7.06 -28.56
C LYS A 166 -9.18 8.34 -28.46
N CYS A 167 -8.86 9.37 -29.25
CA CYS A 167 -9.58 10.65 -29.25
C CYS A 167 -10.32 10.97 -30.55
N HIS A 168 -10.06 10.23 -31.63
CA HIS A 168 -10.63 10.41 -32.97
C HIS A 168 -11.28 9.11 -33.47
N ASN A 169 -12.31 8.66 -32.78
CA ASN A 169 -13.09 7.47 -33.13
C ASN A 169 -14.57 7.82 -33.34
N GLN A 170 -15.37 6.80 -33.65
CA GLN A 170 -16.80 6.99 -33.93
C GLN A 170 -17.59 7.55 -32.76
N ASN A 171 -17.20 7.24 -31.52
CA ASN A 171 -17.90 7.63 -30.30
C ASN A 171 -17.36 8.93 -29.70
N LYS A 172 -16.09 9.26 -29.98
CA LYS A 172 -15.38 10.44 -29.49
C LYS A 172 -14.62 11.07 -30.64
N SER A 173 -15.10 12.24 -31.07
CA SER A 173 -14.65 12.92 -32.28
C SER A 173 -14.22 14.36 -31.97
N LYS A 174 -13.04 14.53 -31.36
CA LYS A 174 -12.51 15.87 -31.08
C LYS A 174 -12.21 16.61 -32.40
N GLY A 175 -12.65 17.87 -32.50
CA GLY A 175 -12.50 18.69 -33.70
C GLY A 175 -13.15 18.09 -34.95
N GLY A 176 -14.28 17.37 -34.80
CA GLY A 176 -15.02 16.76 -35.91
C GLY A 176 -14.32 15.61 -36.63
N LEU A 177 -13.12 15.22 -36.19
CA LEU A 177 -12.24 14.29 -36.88
C LEU A 177 -12.42 12.84 -36.39
N LYS A 178 -12.59 11.91 -37.34
CA LYS A 178 -12.65 10.46 -37.13
C LYS A 178 -11.57 9.76 -37.96
N LEU A 179 -10.83 8.83 -37.34
CA LEU A 179 -9.70 8.13 -37.97
C LEU A 179 -9.87 6.61 -38.02
N THR A 180 -11.08 6.11 -37.77
CA THR A 180 -11.36 4.67 -37.68
C THR A 180 -11.51 3.97 -39.02
N THR A 181 -11.80 4.71 -40.10
CA THR A 181 -11.98 4.14 -41.45
C THR A 181 -11.35 5.04 -42.51
N LYS A 182 -10.99 4.46 -43.67
CA LYS A 182 -10.42 5.19 -44.82
C LYS A 182 -11.26 6.41 -45.23
N ASN A 183 -12.58 6.23 -45.35
CA ASN A 183 -13.49 7.29 -45.77
C ASN A 183 -13.55 8.43 -44.73
N GLU A 184 -13.46 8.11 -43.44
CA GLU A 184 -13.43 9.12 -42.38
C GLU A 184 -12.10 9.90 -42.36
N ILE A 185 -10.97 9.21 -42.57
CA ILE A 185 -9.64 9.85 -42.69
C ILE A 185 -9.64 10.84 -43.86
N LEU A 186 -10.20 10.45 -45.01
CA LEU A 186 -10.31 11.31 -46.20
C LEU A 186 -11.28 12.48 -46.02
N LYS A 187 -12.32 12.30 -45.19
CA LYS A 187 -13.30 13.37 -44.91
C LYS A 187 -12.69 14.51 -44.08
N GLY A 188 -11.70 14.22 -43.24
CA GLY A 188 -11.08 15.21 -42.36
C GLY A 188 -11.97 15.63 -41.20
N GLY A 189 -11.62 16.75 -40.55
CA GLY A 189 -12.34 17.31 -39.41
C GLY A 189 -12.64 18.79 -39.59
N ASP A 190 -12.92 19.49 -38.50
CA ASP A 190 -13.25 20.91 -38.49
C ASP A 190 -12.10 21.79 -39.01
N SER A 191 -10.85 21.31 -38.88
CA SER A 191 -9.65 21.94 -39.45
C SER A 191 -9.40 21.57 -40.92
N GLY A 192 -10.36 20.93 -41.59
CA GLY A 192 -10.24 20.48 -42.98
C GLY A 192 -9.56 19.11 -43.12
N PHE A 193 -8.95 18.88 -44.28
CA PHE A 193 -8.26 17.62 -44.58
C PHE A 193 -7.10 17.38 -43.62
N ILE A 194 -6.91 16.11 -43.22
CA ILE A 194 -5.84 15.75 -42.29
C ILE A 194 -4.47 15.60 -43.00
N PHE A 195 -4.48 15.27 -44.28
CA PHE A 195 -3.30 15.27 -45.13
C PHE A 195 -3.65 15.71 -46.55
N THR A 196 -2.66 16.24 -47.26
CA THR A 196 -2.70 16.57 -48.67
C THR A 196 -1.73 15.64 -49.39
N SER A 197 -2.22 14.90 -50.39
CA SER A 197 -1.39 13.94 -51.15
C SER A 197 -0.15 14.61 -51.73
N PHE A 198 1.00 13.94 -51.60
CA PHE A 198 2.31 14.39 -52.08
C PHE A 198 2.88 15.63 -51.37
N ASP A 199 2.22 16.16 -50.33
CA ASP A 199 2.68 17.34 -49.60
C ASP A 199 2.57 17.15 -48.06
N PRO A 200 3.62 16.62 -47.42
CA PRO A 200 3.68 16.51 -45.96
C PRO A 200 3.71 17.87 -45.29
N SER A 201 4.29 18.89 -45.94
CA SER A 201 4.52 20.20 -45.32
C SER A 201 3.25 20.98 -45.08
N SER A 202 2.19 20.75 -45.86
CA SER A 202 0.85 21.29 -45.61
C SER A 202 -0.06 20.32 -44.84
N SER A 203 0.40 19.11 -44.53
CA SER A 203 -0.42 18.06 -43.92
C SER A 203 -0.43 18.14 -42.39
N HIS A 204 -1.62 18.33 -41.81
CA HIS A 204 -1.82 18.35 -40.36
C HIS A 204 -1.33 17.07 -39.66
N LEU A 205 -1.48 15.91 -40.31
CA LEU A 205 -1.01 14.62 -39.81
C LEU A 205 0.50 14.58 -39.53
N TYR A 206 1.27 15.40 -40.24
CA TYR A 206 2.73 15.52 -40.08
C TYR A 206 3.13 16.70 -39.19
N ASN A 207 2.42 17.83 -39.29
CA ASN A 207 2.79 19.07 -38.61
C ASN A 207 2.37 19.11 -37.13
N TYR A 208 1.16 18.67 -36.79
CA TYR A 208 0.63 18.80 -35.43
C TYR A 208 1.42 18.02 -34.38
N PRO A 209 1.93 16.80 -34.65
CA PRO A 209 2.82 16.09 -33.73
C PRO A 209 4.18 16.78 -33.50
N ARG A 210 4.56 17.75 -34.35
CA ARG A 210 5.85 18.46 -34.29
C ARG A 210 5.77 19.83 -33.61
N LEU A 211 4.56 20.27 -33.25
CA LEU A 211 4.38 21.52 -32.53
C LEU A 211 4.95 21.40 -31.09
N PRO A 212 5.28 22.52 -30.43
CA PRO A 212 5.57 22.52 -28.99
C PRO A 212 4.45 21.86 -28.18
N MET A 213 4.78 21.20 -27.07
CA MET A 213 3.81 20.43 -26.26
C MET A 213 2.71 21.30 -25.65
N ASP A 214 2.99 22.59 -25.42
CA ASP A 214 2.08 23.60 -24.90
C ASP A 214 1.16 24.21 -25.97
N ASP A 215 1.39 23.90 -27.26
CA ASP A 215 0.53 24.35 -28.35
C ASP A 215 -0.83 23.63 -28.32
N LYS A 216 -1.92 24.38 -28.45
CA LYS A 216 -3.29 23.85 -28.44
C LYS A 216 -3.58 22.91 -29.62
N MET A 217 -2.83 23.03 -30.72
CA MET A 217 -2.94 22.19 -31.90
C MET A 217 -1.99 20.98 -31.84
N HIS A 218 -1.15 20.87 -30.81
CA HIS A 218 -0.29 19.71 -30.62
C HIS A 218 -1.12 18.43 -30.43
N MET A 219 -0.82 17.41 -31.23
CA MET A 219 -1.51 16.13 -31.20
C MET A 219 -0.51 14.97 -31.22
N PRO A 220 -0.60 13.98 -30.30
CA PRO A 220 -1.57 13.86 -29.20
C PRO A 220 -1.36 14.89 -28.07
N PRO A 221 -2.40 15.34 -27.35
CA PRO A 221 -2.24 16.33 -26.30
C PRO A 221 -1.48 15.77 -25.09
N GLU A 222 -0.94 16.68 -24.26
CA GLU A 222 -0.18 16.36 -23.05
C GLU A 222 -0.89 15.29 -22.19
N GLY A 223 -0.09 14.34 -21.67
CA GLY A 223 -0.58 13.19 -20.92
C GLY A 223 -1.04 11.99 -21.76
N ASN A 224 -1.00 12.07 -23.10
CA ASN A 224 -1.17 10.91 -23.98
C ASN A 224 0.16 10.41 -24.57
N LYS A 225 0.15 9.18 -25.10
CA LYS A 225 1.33 8.55 -25.70
C LYS A 225 1.72 9.33 -26.96
N GLN A 226 2.90 9.94 -26.94
CA GLN A 226 3.41 10.75 -28.04
C GLN A 226 3.96 9.90 -29.19
N LEU A 227 4.09 10.52 -30.36
CA LEU A 227 4.77 9.90 -31.51
C LEU A 227 6.29 9.97 -31.32
N SER A 228 7.00 8.91 -31.70
CA SER A 228 8.45 8.97 -31.83
C SER A 228 8.86 9.74 -33.10
N LYS A 229 10.13 10.14 -33.17
CA LYS A 229 10.69 10.75 -34.38
C LYS A 229 10.53 9.83 -35.60
N ASP A 230 10.77 8.53 -35.43
CA ASP A 230 10.65 7.55 -36.51
C ASP A 230 9.18 7.38 -36.95
N GLU A 231 8.23 7.36 -36.02
CA GLU A 231 6.79 7.31 -36.31
C GLU A 231 6.34 8.54 -37.13
N ILE A 232 6.87 9.73 -36.82
CA ILE A 232 6.60 10.96 -37.58
C ILE A 232 7.17 10.87 -39.00
N GLU A 233 8.38 10.33 -39.16
CA GLU A 233 9.00 10.13 -40.48
C GLU A 233 8.26 9.09 -41.33
N ILE A 234 7.71 8.04 -40.71
CA ILE A 234 6.85 7.06 -41.41
C ILE A 234 5.59 7.74 -41.98
N LEU A 235 4.97 8.66 -41.21
CA LEU A 235 3.83 9.43 -41.69
C LEU A 235 4.23 10.35 -42.86
N ARG A 236 5.40 10.99 -42.80
CA ARG A 236 5.96 11.77 -43.92
C ARG A 236 6.04 10.93 -45.18
N ILE A 237 6.71 9.78 -45.12
CA ILE A 237 6.95 8.89 -46.26
C ILE A 237 5.62 8.49 -46.92
N TRP A 238 4.61 8.18 -46.12
CA TRP A 238 3.29 7.81 -46.65
C TRP A 238 2.60 8.96 -47.37
N ILE A 239 2.66 10.17 -46.82
CA ILE A 239 2.05 11.36 -47.42
C ILE A 239 2.77 11.74 -48.73
N GLU A 240 4.11 11.72 -48.74
CA GLU A 240 4.92 12.02 -49.93
C GLU A 240 4.60 11.07 -51.09
N ARG A 241 4.20 9.83 -50.80
CA ARG A 241 3.81 8.84 -51.81
C ARG A 241 2.32 8.89 -52.17
N GLY A 242 1.64 9.98 -51.79
CA GLY A 242 0.26 10.27 -52.18
C GLY A 242 -0.79 9.85 -51.15
N GLY A 243 -0.40 9.29 -50.00
CA GLY A 243 -1.34 8.88 -48.94
C GLY A 243 -2.24 7.72 -49.36
N LEU A 244 -1.68 6.74 -50.09
CA LEU A 244 -2.44 5.64 -50.67
C LEU A 244 -2.67 4.52 -49.63
N PHE A 245 -3.93 4.10 -49.50
CA PHE A 245 -4.36 3.13 -48.47
C PHE A 245 -4.15 1.68 -48.91
N ASP A 246 -4.34 1.39 -50.20
CA ASP A 246 -4.42 0.03 -50.73
C ASP A 246 -3.24 -0.31 -51.66
N LYS A 247 -2.25 0.58 -51.79
CA LYS A 247 -1.11 0.38 -52.68
C LYS A 247 -0.04 -0.46 -51.99
N THR A 248 0.35 -1.53 -52.65
CA THR A 248 1.52 -2.34 -52.29
C THR A 248 2.67 -1.95 -53.23
N GLU A 249 3.83 -1.62 -52.68
CA GLU A 249 5.01 -1.19 -53.45
C GLU A 249 6.24 -1.99 -53.04
N SER A 250 7.16 -2.20 -53.98
CA SER A 250 8.43 -2.85 -53.67
C SER A 250 9.28 -2.01 -52.71
N LEU A 251 9.95 -2.66 -51.75
CA LEU A 251 10.87 -2.01 -50.82
C LEU A 251 12.03 -1.29 -51.53
N ASP A 252 12.45 -1.78 -52.68
CA ASP A 252 13.51 -1.17 -53.48
C ASP A 252 13.08 0.17 -54.11
N SER A 253 11.78 0.47 -54.12
CA SER A 253 11.24 1.74 -54.63
C SER A 253 11.33 2.91 -53.64
N PHE A 254 11.86 2.66 -52.44
CA PHE A 254 12.09 3.66 -51.39
C PHE A 254 13.56 4.08 -51.35
N SER A 255 13.84 5.33 -50.96
CA SER A 255 15.23 5.79 -50.77
C SER A 255 15.92 5.03 -49.65
N GLU A 256 17.25 4.92 -49.65
CA GLU A 256 18.01 4.25 -48.57
C GLU A 256 17.68 4.82 -47.19
N LYS A 257 17.43 6.14 -47.13
CA LYS A 257 17.00 6.83 -45.93
C LYS A 257 15.60 6.38 -45.49
N ASP A 258 14.64 6.30 -46.40
CA ASP A 258 13.27 5.86 -46.07
C ASP A 258 13.22 4.38 -45.70
N GLN A 259 14.02 3.55 -46.38
CA GLN A 259 14.20 2.14 -46.04
C GLN A 259 14.69 1.97 -44.60
N SER A 260 15.58 2.84 -44.10
CA SER A 260 16.06 2.76 -42.72
C SER A 260 14.94 2.92 -41.66
N PHE A 261 13.85 3.62 -41.99
CA PHE A 261 12.68 3.76 -41.12
C PHE A 261 11.66 2.63 -41.29
N LEU A 262 11.57 2.04 -42.49
CA LEU A 262 10.57 1.02 -42.82
C LEU A 262 11.04 -0.42 -42.56
N ILE A 263 12.31 -0.71 -42.81
CA ILE A 263 12.91 -2.03 -42.61
C ILE A 263 12.72 -2.54 -41.18
N PRO A 264 12.91 -1.75 -40.11
CA PRO A 264 12.66 -2.22 -38.74
C PRO A 264 11.20 -2.63 -38.44
N LEU A 265 10.23 -2.09 -39.19
CA LEU A 265 8.80 -2.43 -39.05
C LEU A 265 8.45 -3.75 -39.76
N ILE A 266 9.18 -4.07 -40.83
CA ILE A 266 8.99 -5.26 -41.67
C ILE A 266 9.82 -6.43 -41.14
N GLN A 267 11.03 -6.13 -40.69
CA GLN A 267 11.96 -7.03 -40.00
C GLN A 267 11.71 -7.06 -38.49
N SER A 268 10.48 -6.82 -38.03
CA SER A 268 10.09 -7.52 -36.80
C SER A 268 9.98 -9.00 -37.16
N ASP A 269 11.14 -9.66 -37.32
CA ASP A 269 11.26 -11.09 -37.28
C ASP A 269 10.59 -11.49 -35.97
N GLN A 270 9.31 -11.87 -36.02
CA GLN A 270 8.78 -12.70 -34.96
C GLN A 270 9.58 -13.99 -35.12
N ILE A 271 10.70 -14.09 -34.40
CA ILE A 271 11.49 -15.30 -34.29
C ILE A 271 10.49 -16.39 -33.92
N ILE A 272 10.10 -17.22 -34.89
CA ILE A 272 9.14 -18.30 -34.63
C ILE A 272 9.94 -19.35 -33.88
N VAL A 273 9.67 -19.46 -32.58
CA VAL A 273 10.33 -20.47 -31.74
C VAL A 273 9.47 -21.72 -31.72
N GLU A 274 10.10 -22.89 -31.79
CA GLU A 274 9.41 -24.16 -31.58
C GLU A 274 8.86 -24.26 -30.15
N PRO A 275 7.72 -24.95 -29.94
CA PRO A 275 7.18 -25.13 -28.60
C PRO A 275 8.14 -25.92 -27.70
N PRO A 276 8.25 -25.57 -26.40
CA PRO A 276 9.07 -26.33 -25.47
C PRO A 276 8.44 -27.71 -25.24
N ALA A 277 9.27 -28.73 -25.01
CA ALA A 277 8.76 -30.07 -24.73
C ALA A 277 7.98 -30.09 -23.41
N ILE A 278 6.85 -30.80 -23.38
CA ILE A 278 5.96 -30.86 -22.20
C ILE A 278 6.72 -31.30 -20.94
N LYS A 279 7.58 -32.33 -21.05
CA LYS A 279 8.41 -32.81 -19.93
C LYS A 279 9.33 -31.74 -19.33
N ASP A 280 9.81 -30.80 -20.15
CA ASP A 280 10.73 -29.75 -19.71
C ASP A 280 9.93 -28.64 -18.98
N LEU A 281 8.69 -28.37 -19.42
CA LEU A 281 7.76 -27.50 -18.71
C LEU A 281 7.35 -28.09 -17.35
N GLU A 282 6.97 -29.37 -17.32
CA GLU A 282 6.63 -30.07 -16.08
C GLU A 282 7.80 -30.08 -15.10
N ASN A 283 9.02 -30.30 -15.60
CA ASN A 283 10.23 -30.25 -14.78
C ASN A 283 10.47 -28.84 -14.18
N LEU A 284 10.22 -27.77 -14.94
CA LEU A 284 10.30 -26.40 -14.39
C LEU A 284 9.27 -26.20 -13.27
N VAL A 285 8.02 -26.61 -13.48
CA VAL A 285 6.96 -26.48 -12.46
C VAL A 285 7.30 -27.29 -11.20
N ASN A 286 7.78 -28.52 -11.35
CA ASN A 286 8.21 -29.37 -10.24
C ASN A 286 9.41 -28.80 -9.47
N LEU A 287 10.24 -27.98 -10.13
CA LEU A 287 11.33 -27.21 -9.52
C LEU A 287 10.88 -25.83 -9.04
N ASN A 288 9.58 -25.64 -8.76
CA ASN A 288 9.00 -24.43 -8.19
C ASN A 288 9.19 -23.17 -9.07
N PHE A 289 9.24 -23.34 -10.39
CA PHE A 289 9.12 -22.24 -11.33
C PHE A 289 7.66 -22.01 -11.73
N ARG A 290 7.26 -20.74 -11.74
CA ARG A 290 6.04 -20.29 -12.42
C ARG A 290 6.38 -20.01 -13.87
N VAL A 291 5.69 -20.70 -14.79
CA VAL A 291 5.87 -20.54 -16.23
C VAL A 291 4.60 -19.98 -16.83
N GLU A 292 4.72 -18.88 -17.57
CA GLU A 292 3.62 -18.20 -18.24
C GLU A 292 3.91 -18.10 -19.74
N ARG A 293 2.87 -18.21 -20.56
CA ARG A 293 3.01 -17.98 -22.00
C ARG A 293 3.11 -16.48 -22.27
N ASN A 294 4.13 -16.06 -23.00
CA ASN A 294 4.37 -14.64 -23.26
C ASN A 294 3.42 -14.04 -24.31
N SER A 295 3.12 -14.77 -25.37
CA SER A 295 2.27 -14.32 -26.48
C SER A 295 1.41 -15.45 -27.04
N ALA A 296 0.21 -15.12 -27.53
CA ALA A 296 -0.68 -16.06 -28.19
C ALA A 296 -0.20 -16.48 -29.60
N SER A 297 0.63 -15.67 -30.24
CA SER A 297 1.11 -15.87 -31.62
C SER A 297 2.46 -16.59 -31.72
N ASN A 298 3.14 -16.83 -30.58
CA ASN A 298 4.47 -17.43 -30.54
C ASN A 298 4.63 -18.37 -29.33
N ASN A 299 5.73 -19.11 -29.24
CA ASN A 299 6.00 -20.08 -28.19
C ASN A 299 6.99 -19.57 -27.13
N PHE A 300 7.16 -18.26 -27.03
CA PHE A 300 7.94 -17.65 -25.96
C PHE A 300 7.28 -17.82 -24.58
N ILE A 301 8.11 -17.96 -23.56
CA ILE A 301 7.71 -18.16 -22.17
C ILE A 301 8.38 -17.14 -21.23
N ASP A 302 7.62 -16.74 -20.23
CA ASP A 302 8.08 -15.94 -19.08
C ASP A 302 8.21 -16.90 -17.89
N VAL A 303 9.35 -16.85 -17.19
CA VAL A 303 9.65 -17.75 -16.07
C VAL A 303 10.04 -16.98 -14.83
N LYS A 304 9.43 -17.32 -13.69
CA LYS A 304 9.79 -16.80 -12.37
C LYS A 304 10.08 -17.94 -11.41
N PHE A 305 11.20 -17.89 -10.71
CA PHE A 305 11.45 -18.80 -9.60
C PHE A 305 10.73 -18.32 -8.33
N LEU A 306 10.07 -19.24 -7.62
CA LEU A 306 9.32 -18.92 -6.39
C LEU A 306 10.07 -19.31 -5.11
N GLY A 307 11.21 -20.01 -5.22
CA GLY A 307 12.07 -20.37 -4.09
C GLY A 307 13.17 -19.34 -3.80
N ASP A 308 13.95 -19.63 -2.78
CA ASP A 308 15.08 -18.82 -2.29
C ASP A 308 16.46 -19.42 -2.66
N VAL A 309 16.56 -20.73 -2.84
CA VAL A 309 17.83 -21.40 -3.19
C VAL A 309 17.84 -21.89 -4.64
N VAL A 310 18.69 -21.26 -5.47
CA VAL A 310 18.95 -21.71 -6.84
C VAL A 310 20.12 -22.68 -6.84
N THR A 311 19.95 -23.80 -7.54
CA THR A 311 20.97 -24.86 -7.65
C THR A 311 21.23 -25.22 -9.10
N LEU A 312 22.23 -26.06 -9.36
CA LEU A 312 22.55 -26.54 -10.70
C LEU A 312 21.37 -27.27 -11.38
N LYS A 313 20.48 -27.92 -10.60
CA LYS A 313 19.28 -28.57 -11.16
C LYS A 313 18.35 -27.55 -11.82
N HIS A 314 18.11 -26.43 -11.15
CA HIS A 314 17.30 -25.32 -11.66
C HIS A 314 17.89 -24.72 -12.94
N VAL A 315 19.20 -24.43 -12.91
CA VAL A 315 19.91 -23.89 -14.09
C VAL A 315 19.87 -24.86 -15.27
N ASN A 316 20.03 -26.17 -15.03
CA ASN A 316 19.94 -27.17 -16.08
C ASN A 316 18.53 -27.27 -16.68
N ALA A 317 17.48 -27.09 -15.88
CA ALA A 317 16.11 -27.04 -16.37
C ALA A 317 15.87 -25.82 -17.27
N LEU A 318 16.31 -24.62 -16.86
CA LEU A 318 16.21 -23.40 -17.67
C LEU A 318 16.95 -23.53 -19.01
N ARG A 319 18.10 -24.22 -19.04
CA ARG A 319 18.85 -24.48 -20.28
C ARG A 319 18.11 -25.36 -21.30
N LYS A 320 17.12 -26.16 -20.87
CA LYS A 320 16.30 -26.97 -21.79
C LYS A 320 15.29 -26.14 -22.57
N VAL A 321 14.92 -24.96 -22.06
CA VAL A 321 13.99 -24.02 -22.70
C VAL A 321 14.69 -22.74 -23.20
N LYS A 322 15.99 -22.84 -23.50
CA LYS A 322 16.87 -21.70 -23.84
C LYS A 322 16.44 -20.91 -25.08
N ASP A 323 15.69 -21.54 -25.98
CA ASP A 323 15.23 -20.93 -27.22
C ASP A 323 13.89 -20.20 -26.99
N GLN A 324 13.08 -20.65 -26.03
CA GLN A 324 11.74 -20.12 -25.71
C GLN A 324 11.74 -19.06 -24.61
N LEU A 325 12.77 -19.02 -23.76
CA LEU A 325 12.78 -18.14 -22.59
C LEU A 325 13.03 -16.68 -22.98
N ILE A 326 12.03 -15.81 -22.78
CA ILE A 326 12.13 -14.38 -23.12
C ILE A 326 12.23 -13.46 -21.89
N LYS A 327 11.58 -13.83 -20.79
CA LYS A 327 11.73 -13.16 -19.49
C LYS A 327 12.07 -14.16 -18.39
N LEU A 328 13.02 -13.79 -17.55
CA LEU A 328 13.44 -14.58 -16.39
C LEU A 328 13.53 -13.71 -15.14
N ASP A 329 12.87 -14.14 -14.07
CA ASP A 329 12.95 -13.55 -12.73
C ASP A 329 13.52 -14.58 -11.73
N LEU A 330 14.71 -14.27 -11.21
CA LEU A 330 15.42 -15.02 -10.17
C LEU A 330 15.71 -14.12 -8.94
N SER A 331 14.87 -13.11 -8.70
CA SER A 331 15.06 -12.17 -7.59
C SER A 331 14.86 -12.83 -6.22
N ASN A 332 15.56 -12.33 -5.19
CA ASN A 332 15.55 -12.82 -3.81
C ASN A 332 16.04 -14.27 -3.69
N THR A 333 17.11 -14.60 -4.42
CA THR A 333 17.63 -15.96 -4.46
C THR A 333 19.11 -16.05 -4.14
N SER A 334 19.59 -17.26 -3.87
CA SER A 334 20.99 -17.59 -3.68
C SER A 334 21.83 -17.60 -4.98
N LEU A 335 21.32 -17.05 -6.09
CA LEU A 335 22.01 -16.99 -7.38
C LEU A 335 23.37 -16.27 -7.22
N ASP A 336 24.43 -16.90 -7.71
CA ASP A 336 25.81 -16.41 -7.67
C ASP A 336 26.45 -16.39 -9.07
N ASP A 337 27.69 -15.90 -9.14
CA ASP A 337 28.44 -15.75 -10.39
C ASP A 337 28.70 -17.10 -11.09
N ASN A 338 28.87 -18.18 -10.31
CA ASN A 338 29.08 -19.54 -10.84
C ASN A 338 27.84 -20.10 -11.55
N LEU A 339 26.64 -19.78 -11.03
CA LEU A 339 25.38 -20.25 -11.59
C LEU A 339 24.94 -19.41 -12.79
N ILE A 340 25.08 -18.08 -12.76
CA ILE A 340 24.71 -17.21 -13.89
C ILE A 340 25.58 -17.47 -15.12
N LEU A 341 26.86 -17.83 -14.93
CA LEU A 341 27.77 -18.22 -16.02
C LEU A 341 27.21 -19.34 -16.89
N LYS A 342 26.42 -20.25 -16.29
CA LYS A 342 25.81 -21.39 -17.00
C LYS A 342 24.55 -21.00 -17.79
N LEU A 343 24.07 -19.76 -17.65
CA LEU A 343 22.91 -19.20 -18.36
C LEU A 343 23.29 -18.29 -19.55
N LYS A 344 24.58 -18.17 -19.89
CA LYS A 344 25.06 -17.33 -21.00
C LYS A 344 24.45 -17.63 -22.38
N ASN A 345 23.92 -18.84 -22.59
CA ASN A 345 23.42 -19.34 -23.88
C ASN A 345 21.89 -19.27 -24.04
N LEU A 346 21.20 -18.45 -23.24
CA LEU A 346 19.77 -18.19 -23.40
C LEU A 346 19.58 -17.22 -24.58
N LYS A 347 19.29 -17.77 -25.77
CA LYS A 347 19.41 -17.06 -27.06
C LYS A 347 18.46 -15.88 -27.21
N ASN A 348 17.27 -16.00 -26.64
CA ASN A 348 16.17 -15.05 -26.83
C ASN A 348 15.78 -14.33 -25.53
N LEU A 349 16.61 -14.42 -24.48
CA LEU A 349 16.31 -13.77 -23.21
C LEU A 349 16.49 -12.26 -23.37
N LYS A 350 15.38 -11.51 -23.27
CA LYS A 350 15.36 -10.05 -23.41
C LYS A 350 15.25 -9.33 -22.08
N TYR A 351 14.62 -9.96 -21.09
CA TYR A 351 14.39 -9.36 -19.78
C TYR A 351 14.90 -10.28 -18.68
N LEU A 352 15.84 -9.79 -17.88
CA LEU A 352 16.38 -10.50 -16.72
C LEU A 352 16.21 -9.66 -15.46
N LYS A 353 15.65 -10.28 -14.43
CA LYS A 353 15.50 -9.69 -13.10
C LYS A 353 16.17 -10.58 -12.07
N VAL A 354 17.15 -10.01 -11.36
CA VAL A 354 18.01 -10.72 -10.41
C VAL A 354 18.26 -9.82 -9.19
N ASN A 355 17.21 -9.17 -8.70
CA ASN A 355 17.32 -8.31 -7.52
C ASN A 355 17.67 -9.14 -6.29
N ASP A 356 18.44 -8.58 -5.36
CA ASP A 356 18.72 -9.22 -4.06
C ASP A 356 19.34 -10.62 -4.25
N THR A 357 20.41 -10.71 -5.04
CA THR A 357 21.17 -11.95 -5.26
C THR A 357 22.63 -11.79 -4.82
N LYS A 358 23.45 -12.83 -5.03
CA LYS A 358 24.89 -12.82 -4.71
C LYS A 358 25.76 -12.45 -5.91
N LEU A 359 25.18 -11.82 -6.94
CA LEU A 359 25.90 -11.42 -8.14
C LEU A 359 26.88 -10.29 -7.87
N THR A 360 28.05 -10.41 -8.51
CA THR A 360 29.11 -9.40 -8.51
C THR A 360 29.51 -9.03 -9.94
N ASP A 361 30.54 -8.20 -10.09
CA ASP A 361 31.11 -7.83 -11.39
C ASP A 361 31.51 -9.04 -12.25
N GLU A 362 31.91 -10.15 -11.62
CA GLU A 362 32.30 -11.38 -12.33
C GLU A 362 31.10 -12.00 -13.06
N GLY A 363 29.93 -12.05 -12.42
CA GLY A 363 28.72 -12.60 -13.03
C GLY A 363 28.20 -11.79 -14.20
N LEU A 364 28.42 -10.46 -14.20
CA LEU A 364 27.97 -9.57 -15.27
C LEU A 364 28.62 -9.88 -16.63
N ALA A 365 29.87 -10.36 -16.61
CA ALA A 365 30.62 -10.69 -17.83
C ALA A 365 30.03 -11.88 -18.63
N TYR A 366 29.09 -12.63 -18.04
CA TYR A 366 28.48 -13.81 -18.65
C TYR A 366 27.02 -13.63 -19.03
N LEU A 367 26.50 -12.40 -18.94
CA LEU A 367 25.14 -12.10 -19.36
C LEU A 367 25.00 -12.22 -20.88
N THR A 368 23.83 -12.71 -21.31
CA THR A 368 23.57 -12.95 -22.74
C THR A 368 23.43 -11.63 -23.51
N PRO A 369 24.02 -11.51 -24.71
CA PRO A 369 23.97 -10.29 -25.51
C PRO A 369 22.56 -9.96 -26.04
N SER A 370 21.61 -10.89 -25.95
CA SER A 370 20.21 -10.67 -26.36
C SER A 370 19.41 -9.81 -25.38
N LEU A 371 19.98 -9.46 -24.21
CA LEU A 371 19.28 -8.69 -23.19
C LEU A 371 19.00 -7.26 -23.66
N GLU A 372 17.74 -6.84 -23.47
CA GLU A 372 17.30 -5.46 -23.68
C GLU A 372 17.05 -4.75 -22.35
N SER A 373 16.68 -5.48 -21.31
CA SER A 373 16.34 -4.92 -19.99
C SER A 373 16.89 -5.79 -18.88
N LEU A 374 17.66 -5.17 -17.98
CA LEU A 374 18.29 -5.85 -16.86
C LEU A 374 18.02 -5.11 -15.55
N ILE A 375 17.67 -5.85 -14.51
CA ILE A 375 17.37 -5.32 -13.19
C ILE A 375 18.27 -5.99 -12.15
N LEU A 376 19.17 -5.19 -11.57
CA LEU A 376 20.25 -5.60 -10.67
C LEU A 376 20.12 -4.98 -9.27
N ASN A 377 18.93 -4.56 -8.85
CA ASN A 377 18.78 -3.82 -7.59
C ASN A 377 19.33 -4.64 -6.42
N ASN A 378 19.94 -3.96 -5.44
CA ASN A 378 20.52 -4.58 -4.24
C ASN A 378 21.66 -5.59 -4.49
N ASN A 379 22.35 -5.55 -5.64
CA ASN A 379 23.54 -6.39 -5.89
C ASN A 379 24.85 -5.63 -5.68
N LYS A 380 25.94 -6.37 -5.43
CA LYS A 380 27.29 -5.82 -5.18
C LYS A 380 28.06 -5.61 -6.49
N VAL A 381 27.51 -4.78 -7.37
CA VAL A 381 28.10 -4.46 -8.68
C VAL A 381 28.74 -3.07 -8.67
N SER A 382 29.99 -2.96 -9.11
CA SER A 382 30.76 -1.72 -9.13
C SER A 382 30.58 -0.93 -10.43
N PHE A 383 31.04 0.31 -10.44
CA PHE A 383 31.09 1.14 -11.66
C PHE A 383 31.88 0.43 -12.79
N SER A 384 33.01 -0.20 -12.47
CA SER A 384 33.81 -0.92 -13.47
C SER A 384 33.09 -2.13 -14.03
N GLY A 385 32.35 -2.88 -13.19
CA GLY A 385 31.55 -4.01 -13.63
C GLY A 385 30.43 -3.60 -14.59
N VAL A 386 29.72 -2.51 -14.25
CA VAL A 386 28.64 -1.97 -15.08
C VAL A 386 29.16 -1.45 -16.43
N VAL A 387 30.29 -0.74 -16.45
CA VAL A 387 30.93 -0.28 -17.69
C VAL A 387 31.28 -1.47 -18.59
N LYS A 388 31.95 -2.50 -18.04
CA LYS A 388 32.28 -3.72 -18.80
C LYS A 388 31.05 -4.42 -19.37
N LEU A 389 29.96 -4.47 -18.61
CA LEU A 389 28.68 -5.02 -19.08
C LEU A 389 28.13 -4.23 -20.28
N LEU A 390 28.10 -2.90 -20.19
CA LEU A 390 27.53 -2.05 -21.23
C LEU A 390 28.39 -2.03 -22.50
N ASP A 391 29.69 -2.25 -22.39
CA ASP A 391 30.59 -2.40 -23.53
C ASP A 391 30.34 -3.73 -24.28
N GLN A 392 29.81 -4.75 -23.59
CA GLN A 392 29.54 -6.07 -24.14
C GLN A 392 28.08 -6.26 -24.58
N VAL A 393 27.13 -5.62 -23.88
CA VAL A 393 25.68 -5.84 -24.04
C VAL A 393 24.97 -4.50 -24.21
N LYS A 394 24.29 -4.33 -25.35
CA LYS A 394 23.52 -3.12 -25.66
C LYS A 394 22.16 -3.12 -24.98
N LEU A 395 22.12 -2.71 -23.72
CA LEU A 395 20.88 -2.62 -22.93
C LEU A 395 20.07 -1.37 -23.28
N LYS A 396 18.74 -1.52 -23.39
CA LYS A 396 17.79 -0.40 -23.46
C LYS A 396 17.48 0.15 -22.08
N ASN A 397 17.28 -0.72 -21.09
CA ASN A 397 16.96 -0.33 -19.72
C ASN A 397 17.88 -1.06 -18.72
N LEU A 398 18.39 -0.32 -17.73
CA LEU A 398 19.23 -0.88 -16.68
C LEU A 398 18.85 -0.28 -15.32
N TYR A 399 18.45 -1.14 -14.37
CA TYR A 399 18.02 -0.74 -13.03
C TYR A 399 19.09 -1.14 -12.02
N LEU A 400 19.57 -0.16 -11.26
CA LEU A 400 20.75 -0.23 -10.39
C LEU A 400 20.45 0.37 -9.01
N TRP A 401 19.19 0.33 -8.57
CA TRP A 401 18.82 0.89 -7.27
C TRP A 401 19.53 0.13 -6.12
N ASN A 402 20.06 0.90 -5.15
CA ASN A 402 20.79 0.38 -4.00
C ASN A 402 21.97 -0.54 -4.36
N THR A 403 22.69 -0.18 -5.43
CA THR A 403 24.01 -0.76 -5.78
C THR A 403 25.12 0.17 -5.26
N PRO A 404 26.38 -0.30 -5.10
CA PRO A 404 27.48 0.51 -4.60
C PRO A 404 28.05 1.50 -5.64
N LEU A 405 27.16 2.28 -6.27
CA LEU A 405 27.49 3.33 -7.24
C LEU A 405 27.32 4.71 -6.61
N SER A 406 28.37 5.52 -6.63
CA SER A 406 28.31 6.91 -6.15
C SER A 406 27.46 7.78 -7.09
N SER A 407 27.03 8.97 -6.64
CA SER A 407 26.32 9.91 -7.52
C SER A 407 27.16 10.31 -8.75
N GLN A 408 28.49 10.38 -8.60
CA GLN A 408 29.39 10.71 -9.70
C GLN A 408 29.47 9.56 -10.71
N ASP A 409 29.48 8.32 -10.26
CA ASP A 409 29.45 7.14 -11.13
C ASP A 409 28.15 7.08 -11.93
N GLN A 410 27.02 7.35 -11.27
CA GLN A 410 25.70 7.39 -11.90
C GLN A 410 25.64 8.45 -13.01
N GLN A 411 26.17 9.65 -12.75
CA GLN A 411 26.25 10.72 -13.74
C GLN A 411 27.12 10.31 -14.94
N LYS A 412 28.31 9.76 -14.70
CA LYS A 412 29.19 9.28 -15.77
C LYS A 412 28.53 8.23 -16.64
N LEU A 413 27.77 7.30 -16.06
CA LEU A 413 27.04 6.28 -16.81
C LEU A 413 25.99 6.90 -17.75
N VAL A 414 25.22 7.86 -17.25
CA VAL A 414 24.18 8.57 -18.04
C VAL A 414 24.81 9.40 -19.16
N GLU A 415 25.97 10.01 -18.93
CA GLU A 415 26.69 10.79 -19.93
C GLU A 415 27.36 9.91 -21.00
N SER A 416 27.79 8.70 -20.63
CA SER A 416 28.59 7.82 -21.50
C SER A 416 27.77 6.83 -22.33
N TYR A 417 26.54 6.51 -21.92
CA TYR A 417 25.73 5.48 -22.56
C TYR A 417 24.29 5.93 -22.83
N SER A 418 23.73 5.49 -23.96
CA SER A 418 22.34 5.76 -24.34
C SER A 418 21.30 4.88 -23.62
N THR A 419 21.74 4.03 -22.69
CA THR A 419 20.86 3.16 -21.90
C THR A 419 19.99 3.99 -20.95
N ASN A 420 18.71 3.62 -20.81
CA ASN A 420 17.83 4.23 -19.83
C ASN A 420 18.16 3.68 -18.43
N PHE A 421 18.81 4.49 -17.60
CA PHE A 421 19.19 4.12 -16.25
C PHE A 421 18.11 4.44 -15.22
N ASN A 422 17.89 3.52 -14.29
CA ASN A 422 17.08 3.76 -13.12
C ASN A 422 17.90 3.47 -11.85
N PHE A 423 18.25 4.53 -11.13
CA PHE A 423 19.00 4.45 -9.86
C PHE A 423 18.07 4.50 -8.63
N GLY A 424 16.76 4.39 -8.84
CA GLY A 424 15.73 4.60 -7.83
C GLY A 424 15.68 6.05 -7.30
N VAL A 425 14.95 6.24 -6.20
CA VAL A 425 14.82 7.53 -5.53
C VAL A 425 15.73 7.54 -4.31
N LYS A 426 16.66 8.50 -4.24
CA LYS A 426 17.41 8.79 -3.01
C LYS A 426 16.50 9.55 -2.05
N ASP A 427 16.70 9.37 -0.74
CA ASP A 427 16.07 10.17 0.31
C ASP A 427 14.54 10.04 0.43
N PHE A 428 13.89 8.98 -0.10
CA PHE A 428 12.45 8.75 0.15
C PHE A 428 12.11 8.72 1.66
N ALA A 429 13.06 8.26 2.48
CA ALA A 429 12.93 8.18 3.94
C ALA A 429 13.50 9.39 4.69
N LYS A 430 14.10 10.36 4.00
CA LYS A 430 14.71 11.52 4.65
C LYS A 430 13.61 12.40 5.22
N GLY A 431 13.59 12.53 6.54
CA GLY A 431 12.50 13.21 7.24
C GLY A 431 11.36 12.28 7.69
N VAL A 432 11.44 10.98 7.41
CA VAL A 432 10.49 9.98 7.94
C VAL A 432 11.07 9.42 9.24
N PRO A 433 10.40 9.61 10.39
CA PRO A 433 10.82 9.03 11.66
C PRO A 433 10.63 7.51 11.66
N LEU A 434 11.60 6.81 12.24
CA LEU A 434 11.48 5.38 12.51
C LEU A 434 10.35 5.10 13.51
N SER A 435 9.70 3.96 13.36
CA SER A 435 8.78 3.44 14.37
C SER A 435 9.51 3.23 15.70
N ASN A 436 8.83 3.54 16.80
CA ASN A 436 9.38 3.33 18.14
C ASN A 436 9.64 1.83 18.39
N PRO A 437 10.70 1.47 19.14
CA PRO A 437 10.88 0.09 19.61
C PRO A 437 9.68 -0.37 20.45
N ILE A 438 9.11 -1.53 20.07
CA ILE A 438 7.93 -2.12 20.71
C ILE A 438 8.38 -3.39 21.45
N PRO A 439 8.05 -3.57 22.74
CA PRO A 439 8.30 -4.83 23.43
C PRO A 439 7.47 -5.97 22.84
N ILE A 440 7.98 -7.21 22.88
CA ILE A 440 7.23 -8.40 22.43
C ILE A 440 6.13 -8.78 23.43
N SER A 441 6.37 -8.53 24.71
CA SER A 441 5.44 -8.83 25.79
C SER A 441 4.93 -7.55 26.42
N ASP A 442 3.63 -7.50 26.68
CA ASP A 442 2.98 -6.45 27.47
C ASP A 442 3.15 -6.65 28.99
N GLN A 443 3.82 -7.74 29.40
CA GLN A 443 4.08 -8.02 30.81
C GLN A 443 5.07 -7.01 31.39
N THR A 444 4.59 -6.18 32.31
CA THR A 444 5.38 -5.19 33.05
C THR A 444 5.66 -5.60 34.50
N LEU A 445 4.94 -6.58 35.06
CA LEU A 445 5.13 -7.13 36.40
C LEU A 445 5.79 -8.51 36.38
N PHE A 446 6.71 -8.77 37.31
CA PHE A 446 7.35 -10.09 37.46
C PHE A 446 7.78 -10.38 38.90
N ALA A 447 7.78 -11.66 39.32
CA ALA A 447 8.17 -12.06 40.68
C ALA A 447 9.68 -12.39 40.79
N ASP A 448 10.20 -13.28 39.94
CA ASP A 448 11.60 -13.72 40.00
C ASP A 448 12.48 -12.97 39.01
N SER A 449 12.24 -13.20 37.71
CA SER A 449 12.93 -12.58 36.60
C SER A 449 12.05 -12.56 35.36
N LEU A 450 12.28 -11.59 34.48
CA LEU A 450 11.58 -11.45 33.21
C LEU A 450 12.59 -11.43 32.05
N GLN A 451 12.31 -12.20 31.01
CA GLN A 451 13.02 -12.10 29.74
C GLN A 451 12.35 -11.03 28.89
N PHE A 452 13.03 -9.91 28.69
CA PHE A 452 12.52 -8.75 27.95
C PHE A 452 13.08 -8.71 26.53
N GLU A 453 12.20 -8.49 25.56
CA GLU A 453 12.51 -8.55 24.14
C GLU A 453 11.84 -7.43 23.35
N PHE A 454 12.52 -6.91 22.33
CA PHE A 454 11.93 -5.98 21.37
C PHE A 454 11.53 -6.70 20.09
N TYR A 455 10.41 -6.29 19.51
CA TYR A 455 9.99 -6.72 18.19
C TYR A 455 11.00 -6.28 17.12
N LYS A 456 11.42 -7.22 16.26
CA LYS A 456 12.32 -6.92 15.15
C LYS A 456 11.55 -6.28 13.98
N SER A 457 11.58 -4.95 13.92
CA SER A 457 10.85 -4.18 12.91
C SER A 457 11.32 -4.46 11.47
N VAL A 458 10.39 -4.35 10.51
CA VAL A 458 10.68 -4.47 9.08
C VAL A 458 11.68 -3.38 8.67
N GLY A 459 12.76 -3.79 8.01
CA GLY A 459 13.85 -2.88 7.63
C GLY A 459 15.05 -2.87 8.58
N ASP A 460 15.06 -3.70 9.62
CA ASP A 460 16.20 -3.96 10.52
C ASP A 460 16.90 -2.70 11.07
N PRO A 461 16.17 -1.77 11.73
CA PRO A 461 16.77 -0.62 12.38
C PRO A 461 17.58 -1.05 13.62
N GLU A 462 18.67 -0.32 13.90
CA GLU A 462 19.47 -0.53 15.10
C GLU A 462 18.74 0.02 16.33
N ILE A 463 18.37 -0.86 17.27
CA ILE A 463 17.71 -0.45 18.52
C ILE A 463 18.79 -0.23 19.58
N ARG A 464 18.80 0.97 20.19
CA ARG A 464 19.63 1.25 21.36
C ARG A 464 18.78 1.51 22.58
N TYR A 465 19.29 1.11 23.74
CA TYR A 465 18.55 1.19 25.00
C TYR A 465 19.42 1.53 26.21
N THR A 466 18.75 1.99 27.25
CA THR A 466 19.31 2.21 28.59
C THR A 466 18.44 1.51 29.63
N LEU A 467 19.04 1.15 30.77
CA LEU A 467 18.38 0.49 31.89
C LEU A 467 18.30 1.38 33.15
N ASN A 468 18.84 2.59 33.08
CA ASN A 468 18.90 3.54 34.19
C ASN A 468 17.92 4.72 33.99
N GLY A 469 17.05 4.65 32.97
CA GLY A 469 16.10 5.71 32.64
C GLY A 469 16.69 6.95 31.94
N THR A 470 17.98 6.97 31.57
CA THR A 470 18.54 8.05 30.73
C THR A 470 18.09 7.90 29.28
N GLU A 471 18.00 8.98 28.51
CA GLU A 471 17.64 8.86 27.10
C GLU A 471 18.75 8.15 26.30
N PRO A 472 18.41 7.17 25.44
CA PRO A 472 19.37 6.46 24.62
C PRO A 472 19.86 7.31 23.44
N ASP A 473 21.16 7.23 23.19
CA ASP A 473 21.89 7.88 22.10
C ASP A 473 22.77 6.87 21.33
N LEU A 474 23.57 7.34 20.38
CA LEU A 474 24.50 6.51 19.60
C LEU A 474 25.64 5.88 20.43
N SER A 475 25.81 6.25 21.70
CA SER A 475 26.77 5.62 22.62
C SER A 475 26.14 4.56 23.52
N SER A 476 24.80 4.51 23.55
CA SER A 476 24.02 3.58 24.38
C SER A 476 24.09 2.14 23.88
N LEU A 477 23.73 1.18 24.74
CA LEU A 477 23.82 -0.25 24.44
C LEU A 477 22.97 -0.65 23.23
N ILE A 478 23.52 -1.46 22.33
CA ILE A 478 22.81 -1.99 21.16
C ILE A 478 22.06 -3.27 21.57
N TYR A 479 20.77 -3.33 21.25
CA TYR A 479 19.95 -4.52 21.45
C TYR A 479 20.26 -5.56 20.36
N THR A 480 20.83 -6.69 20.76
CA THR A 480 21.17 -7.82 19.87
C THR A 480 20.50 -9.13 20.27
N LYS A 481 20.04 -9.24 21.51
CA LYS A 481 19.43 -10.45 22.08
C LYS A 481 18.54 -10.10 23.28
N PRO A 482 17.65 -11.01 23.69
CA PRO A 482 16.81 -10.86 24.88
C PRO A 482 17.59 -10.47 26.14
N ILE A 483 16.99 -9.62 26.97
CA ILE A 483 17.60 -9.08 28.20
C ILE A 483 16.93 -9.75 29.41
N LEU A 484 17.73 -10.30 30.32
CA LEU A 484 17.22 -10.87 31.57
C LEU A 484 17.13 -9.80 32.67
N ILE A 485 15.92 -9.52 33.14
CA ILE A 485 15.62 -8.52 34.17
C ILE A 485 15.35 -9.23 35.51
N LYS A 486 16.04 -8.81 36.58
CA LYS A 486 15.95 -9.45 37.92
C LYS A 486 15.46 -8.51 39.03
N SER A 487 15.37 -7.22 38.74
CA SER A 487 14.97 -6.14 39.63
C SER A 487 14.21 -5.08 38.83
N SER A 488 13.38 -4.28 39.50
CA SER A 488 12.64 -3.21 38.86
C SER A 488 13.56 -2.27 38.09
N VAL A 489 13.17 -1.88 36.88
CA VAL A 489 14.00 -1.12 35.94
C VAL A 489 13.14 -0.31 34.98
N THR A 490 13.60 0.90 34.64
CA THR A 490 13.02 1.71 33.55
C THR A 490 13.89 1.53 32.32
N ILE A 491 13.34 0.85 31.31
CA ILE A 491 13.98 0.68 30.01
C ILE A 491 13.57 1.83 29.11
N LYS A 492 14.55 2.59 28.59
CA LYS A 492 14.31 3.52 27.49
C LYS A 492 14.99 3.03 26.23
N ALA A 493 14.30 3.09 25.08
CA ALA A 493 14.83 2.63 23.81
C ALA A 493 14.50 3.55 22.64
N LYS A 494 15.40 3.59 21.65
CA LYS A 494 15.27 4.39 20.43
C LYS A 494 15.85 3.64 19.23
N ALA A 495 15.23 3.82 18.07
CA ALA A 495 15.66 3.19 16.82
C ALA A 495 16.50 4.16 15.97
N PHE A 496 17.58 3.64 15.40
CA PHE A 496 18.54 4.35 14.57
C PHE A 496 18.71 3.63 13.23
N LYS A 497 18.76 4.40 12.14
CA LYS A 497 19.10 3.89 10.81
C LYS A 497 19.62 5.02 9.94
N GLU A 498 20.70 4.77 9.22
CA GLU A 498 21.28 5.76 8.30
C GLU A 498 20.26 6.18 7.23
N GLY A 499 20.11 7.49 7.02
CA GLY A 499 19.15 8.07 6.07
C GLY A 499 17.72 8.22 6.59
N TRP A 500 17.45 7.85 7.84
CA TRP A 500 16.15 7.99 8.51
C TRP A 500 16.23 9.00 9.67
N LEU A 501 15.09 9.60 10.03
CA LEU A 501 15.00 10.25 11.34
C LEU A 501 14.88 9.17 12.42
N GLU A 502 15.60 9.38 13.52
CA GLU A 502 15.50 8.55 14.72
C GLU A 502 14.06 8.49 15.25
N SER A 503 13.70 7.38 15.90
CA SER A 503 12.39 7.27 16.53
C SER A 503 12.26 8.21 17.73
N SER A 504 11.04 8.39 18.23
CA SER A 504 10.86 8.92 19.59
C SER A 504 11.38 7.91 20.63
N VAL A 505 11.59 8.38 21.86
CA VAL A 505 12.02 7.51 22.97
C VAL A 505 10.84 6.68 23.45
N SER A 506 10.96 5.36 23.36
CA SER A 506 10.06 4.40 24.00
C SER A 506 10.48 4.22 25.46
N THR A 507 9.55 4.25 26.41
CA THR A 507 9.82 4.07 27.85
C THR A 507 8.94 2.96 28.39
N ILE A 508 9.55 1.97 29.04
CA ILE A 508 8.87 0.82 29.64
C ILE A 508 9.36 0.68 31.09
N ASP A 509 8.43 0.70 32.03
CA ASP A 509 8.71 0.41 33.43
C ASP A 509 8.41 -1.05 33.72
N LEU A 510 9.44 -1.81 34.10
CA LEU A 510 9.31 -3.18 34.56
C LEU A 510 9.44 -3.19 36.07
N VAL A 511 8.46 -3.75 36.76
CA VAL A 511 8.38 -3.71 38.22
C VAL A 511 8.40 -5.12 38.77
N LYS A 512 9.36 -5.37 39.66
CA LYS A 512 9.42 -6.60 40.44
C LYS A 512 8.36 -6.56 41.54
N VAL A 513 7.57 -7.61 41.66
CA VAL A 513 6.54 -7.79 42.68
C VAL A 513 7.09 -8.71 43.76
N GLU A 514 7.09 -8.26 45.01
CA GLU A 514 7.46 -9.06 46.18
C GLU A 514 6.27 -9.89 46.69
N GLY A 515 5.04 -9.40 46.52
CA GLY A 515 3.81 -10.11 46.89
C GLY A 515 2.53 -9.32 46.59
N ILE A 516 1.39 -10.02 46.61
CA ILE A 516 0.05 -9.46 46.47
C ILE A 516 -0.57 -9.29 47.88
N LEU A 517 -1.45 -8.31 48.06
CA LEU A 517 -2.12 -8.07 49.34
C LEU A 517 -3.35 -8.98 49.47
N GLU A 518 -3.32 -9.92 50.43
CA GLU A 518 -4.45 -10.80 50.71
C GLU A 518 -5.27 -10.34 51.94
N ASN A 519 -4.60 -9.84 52.99
CA ASN A 519 -5.22 -9.47 54.27
C ASN A 519 -5.22 -7.96 54.48
N TYR A 520 -6.22 -7.27 53.92
CA TYR A 520 -6.32 -5.81 53.97
C TYR A 520 -7.69 -5.32 54.43
N SER A 521 -7.73 -4.08 54.92
CA SER A 521 -8.94 -3.35 55.26
C SER A 521 -8.95 -2.01 54.53
N LEU A 522 -9.77 -1.90 53.49
CA LEU A 522 -9.96 -0.66 52.76
C LEU A 522 -10.89 0.27 53.58
N LYS A 523 -10.36 1.40 54.06
CA LYS A 523 -11.12 2.34 54.89
C LYS A 523 -11.94 3.33 54.08
N THR A 524 -11.54 3.59 52.84
CA THR A 524 -12.20 4.51 51.91
C THR A 524 -12.79 3.74 50.76
N LYS A 525 -14.08 3.93 50.48
CA LYS A 525 -14.75 3.28 49.35
C LYS A 525 -14.56 4.10 48.06
N PRO A 526 -14.27 3.46 46.91
CA PRO A 526 -14.31 4.15 45.62
C PRO A 526 -15.71 4.71 45.31
N ASP A 527 -15.78 5.72 44.46
CA ASP A 527 -17.06 6.27 43.98
C ASP A 527 -17.79 5.21 43.14
N ASN A 528 -19.09 5.08 43.33
CA ASN A 528 -19.92 4.05 42.67
C ASN A 528 -19.81 4.05 41.14
N ARG A 529 -19.40 5.16 40.50
CA ARG A 529 -19.19 5.24 39.04
C ARG A 529 -17.97 4.45 38.56
N TYR A 530 -16.97 4.24 39.43
CA TYR A 530 -15.70 3.60 39.15
C TYR A 530 -15.27 2.77 40.38
N SER A 531 -16.08 1.79 40.76
CA SER A 531 -15.90 1.01 42.00
C SER A 531 -15.79 -0.48 41.69
N TYR A 532 -14.55 -0.97 41.71
CA TYR A 532 -14.17 -2.38 41.55
C TYR A 532 -13.08 -2.73 42.58
N PRO A 533 -13.37 -2.72 43.90
CA PRO A 533 -12.34 -2.82 44.94
C PRO A 533 -11.49 -4.09 44.88
N GLU A 534 -12.02 -5.17 44.31
CA GLU A 534 -11.29 -6.42 44.04
C GLU A 534 -10.15 -6.24 43.02
N LYS A 535 -10.26 -5.25 42.12
CA LYS A 535 -9.24 -4.94 41.12
C LYS A 535 -7.99 -4.32 41.70
N LEU A 536 -8.11 -3.64 42.84
CA LEU A 536 -6.98 -3.04 43.56
C LEU A 536 -5.88 -4.03 43.98
N PHE A 537 -6.12 -5.34 43.85
CA PHE A 537 -5.26 -6.38 44.41
C PHE A 537 -5.21 -7.64 43.53
N ASP A 538 -5.54 -7.56 42.23
CA ASP A 538 -5.64 -8.75 41.35
C ASP A 538 -4.34 -9.06 40.57
N GLY A 539 -3.31 -8.22 40.71
CA GLY A 539 -2.04 -8.34 40.02
C GLY A 539 -2.08 -7.92 38.54
N VAL A 540 -3.16 -7.25 38.10
CA VAL A 540 -3.38 -6.82 36.72
C VAL A 540 -3.38 -5.30 36.62
N ILE A 541 -2.42 -4.76 35.87
CA ILE A 541 -2.34 -3.32 35.60
C ILE A 541 -3.41 -2.90 34.59
N GLY A 542 -4.13 -1.84 34.93
CA GLY A 542 -5.08 -1.13 34.08
C GLY A 542 -4.42 -0.44 32.89
N ASP A 543 -5.13 -0.42 31.77
CA ASP A 543 -4.74 0.29 30.57
C ASP A 543 -4.93 1.82 30.71
N THR A 544 -4.58 2.58 29.69
CA THR A 544 -4.76 4.04 29.69
C THR A 544 -6.23 4.47 29.57
N ASP A 545 -7.18 3.56 29.32
CA ASP A 545 -8.61 3.86 29.31
C ASP A 545 -9.19 3.63 30.71
N PHE A 546 -9.37 4.72 31.45
CA PHE A 546 -9.97 4.68 32.78
C PHE A 546 -11.39 4.09 32.85
N ARG A 547 -12.04 3.83 31.70
CA ARG A 547 -13.36 3.21 31.60
C ARG A 547 -13.29 1.69 31.35
N SER A 548 -12.10 1.10 31.26
CA SER A 548 -11.91 -0.34 31.02
C SER A 548 -12.46 -1.24 32.13
N GLY A 549 -12.81 -0.66 33.28
CA GLY A 549 -13.30 -1.39 34.45
C GLY A 549 -12.19 -1.92 35.35
N ASN A 550 -10.92 -1.63 35.03
CA ASN A 550 -9.76 -2.01 35.85
C ASN A 550 -9.38 -0.92 36.87
N TRP A 551 -10.01 0.25 36.83
CA TRP A 551 -9.64 1.39 37.66
C TRP A 551 -10.66 1.70 38.75
N ASN A 552 -10.18 2.08 39.93
CA ASN A 552 -10.98 2.58 41.04
C ASN A 552 -10.81 4.10 41.18
N GLY A 553 -11.93 4.82 41.12
CA GLY A 553 -11.96 6.29 41.19
C GLY A 553 -12.37 6.81 42.56
N PHE A 554 -11.58 7.72 43.12
CA PHE A 554 -11.84 8.41 44.38
C PHE A 554 -12.05 9.90 44.09
N LEU A 555 -13.14 10.47 44.63
CA LEU A 555 -13.51 11.88 44.40
C LEU A 555 -13.99 12.53 45.70
N SER A 556 -13.42 13.69 46.00
CA SER A 556 -13.87 14.52 47.13
C SER A 556 -15.20 15.20 46.78
N LYS A 557 -16.22 15.11 47.65
CA LYS A 557 -17.51 15.84 47.50
C LYS A 557 -17.71 16.79 48.67
N GLU A 558 -18.16 18.01 48.40
CA GLU A 558 -18.26 19.12 49.36
C GLU A 558 -19.24 18.90 50.54
N ASN A 559 -20.02 17.81 50.57
CA ASN A 559 -21.09 17.58 51.57
C ASN A 559 -21.06 16.20 52.25
N SER A 560 -19.91 15.52 52.34
CA SER A 560 -19.82 14.32 53.19
C SER A 560 -19.70 14.73 54.66
N THR A 561 -20.79 14.61 55.41
CA THR A 561 -20.81 14.68 56.87
C THR A 561 -20.21 13.43 57.54
N ALA A 562 -19.74 12.45 56.74
CA ALA A 562 -18.98 11.32 57.23
C ALA A 562 -17.49 11.68 57.20
N SER A 563 -16.83 11.55 58.35
CA SER A 563 -15.40 11.80 58.61
C SER A 563 -14.41 10.90 57.84
N VAL A 564 -14.81 10.35 56.68
CA VAL A 564 -14.09 9.32 55.93
C VAL A 564 -14.04 9.58 54.41
N ASP A 565 -14.85 10.49 53.85
CA ASP A 565 -14.99 10.64 52.39
C ASP A 565 -14.26 11.87 51.83
N HIS A 566 -12.92 11.84 51.86
CA HIS A 566 -12.07 12.96 51.39
C HIS A 566 -11.63 12.84 49.92
N GLY A 567 -12.02 11.78 49.21
CA GLY A 567 -11.48 11.44 47.89
C GLY A 567 -10.09 10.82 47.92
N ASP A 568 -9.60 10.46 49.12
CA ASP A 568 -8.30 9.82 49.34
C ASP A 568 -8.47 8.30 49.31
N LEU A 569 -7.38 7.58 49.01
CA LEU A 569 -7.30 6.13 49.20
C LEU A 569 -6.61 5.85 50.54
N ILE A 570 -7.32 5.19 51.46
CA ILE A 570 -6.82 4.76 52.77
C ILE A 570 -6.98 3.24 52.89
N LEU A 571 -5.84 2.57 53.07
CA LEU A 571 -5.74 1.11 53.16
C LEU A 571 -4.95 0.72 54.39
N GLU A 572 -5.45 -0.23 55.17
CA GLU A 572 -4.71 -0.87 56.26
C GLU A 572 -4.35 -2.30 55.90
N VAL A 573 -3.13 -2.70 56.22
CA VAL A 573 -2.64 -4.08 56.14
C VAL A 573 -2.35 -4.53 57.57
N ASN A 574 -3.04 -5.59 58.00
CA ASN A 574 -3.05 -6.03 59.40
C ASN A 574 -2.07 -7.16 59.72
N ASP A 575 -1.53 -7.83 58.70
CA ASP A 575 -0.58 -8.94 58.83
C ASP A 575 0.59 -8.74 57.84
N LEU A 576 1.50 -7.81 58.16
CA LEU A 576 2.66 -7.54 57.31
C LEU A 576 3.80 -8.54 57.59
N ASP A 577 4.18 -9.29 56.55
CA ASP A 577 5.36 -10.17 56.58
C ASP A 577 6.64 -9.32 56.45
N ALA A 578 7.64 -9.61 57.28
CA ALA A 578 8.92 -8.90 57.32
C ALA A 578 9.74 -9.03 56.02
N LYS A 579 9.38 -9.97 55.13
CA LYS A 579 10.03 -10.11 53.81
C LYS A 579 9.74 -8.96 52.86
N TYR A 580 8.66 -8.19 53.06
CA TYR A 580 8.28 -7.11 52.17
C TYR A 580 9.05 -5.82 52.49
N SER A 581 9.83 -5.34 51.52
CA SER A 581 10.67 -4.16 51.66
C SER A 581 9.93 -2.85 51.37
N SER A 582 8.84 -2.93 50.60
CA SER A 582 8.08 -1.76 50.20
C SER A 582 6.63 -2.10 49.83
N ILE A 583 5.76 -1.10 49.88
CA ILE A 583 4.41 -1.14 49.33
C ILE A 583 4.33 -0.14 48.18
N GLY A 584 3.58 -0.43 47.13
CA GLY A 584 3.35 0.50 46.04
C GLY A 584 1.95 0.43 45.48
N PHE A 585 1.59 1.47 44.74
CA PHE A 585 0.32 1.53 44.03
C PHE A 585 0.52 2.10 42.63
N HIS A 586 -0.32 1.68 41.68
CA HIS A 586 -0.34 2.20 40.32
C HIS A 586 -1.47 3.22 40.17
N ALA A 587 -1.19 4.32 39.48
CA ALA A 587 -2.14 5.41 39.33
C ALA A 587 -2.11 5.99 37.91
N LEU A 588 -3.25 6.50 37.47
CA LEU A 588 -3.44 7.15 36.18
C LEU A 588 -3.46 8.67 36.33
N GLU A 589 -2.94 9.36 35.32
CA GLU A 589 -3.16 10.78 35.13
C GLU A 589 -3.75 11.06 33.74
N SER A 590 -4.85 11.80 33.72
CA SER A 590 -5.51 12.29 32.52
C SER A 590 -6.22 13.60 32.83
N LEU A 591 -5.50 14.71 32.64
CA LEU A 591 -6.00 16.05 32.97
C LEU A 591 -7.32 16.37 32.24
N GLY A 592 -7.44 15.96 30.96
CA GLY A 592 -8.67 16.13 30.19
C GLY A 592 -9.88 15.38 30.76
N ALA A 593 -9.66 14.29 31.50
CA ALA A 593 -10.69 13.54 32.22
C ALA A 593 -10.78 13.92 33.71
N TYR A 594 -10.03 14.94 34.12
CA TYR A 594 -9.99 15.50 35.47
C TYR A 594 -9.34 14.53 36.48
N ILE A 595 -8.51 13.62 35.98
CA ILE A 595 -7.78 12.62 36.76
C ILE A 595 -6.36 13.10 36.97
N MET A 596 -5.92 13.15 38.23
CA MET A 596 -4.59 13.59 38.62
C MET A 596 -3.89 12.53 39.45
N PHE A 597 -2.55 12.53 39.40
CA PHE A 597 -1.75 11.89 40.43
C PHE A 597 -2.11 12.42 41.83
N PRO A 598 -1.75 11.72 42.92
CA PRO A 598 -1.99 12.21 44.27
C PRO A 598 -1.24 13.51 44.57
N GLU A 599 -1.69 14.26 45.57
CA GLU A 599 -0.98 15.43 46.13
C GLU A 599 0.15 14.98 47.05
N LYS A 600 -0.13 13.95 47.86
CA LYS A 600 0.78 13.50 48.91
C LYS A 600 0.56 12.03 49.22
N ILE A 601 1.64 11.33 49.54
CA ILE A 601 1.62 9.92 49.92
C ILE A 601 2.21 9.81 51.33
N GLU A 602 1.52 9.11 52.21
CA GLU A 602 1.94 8.87 53.59
C GLU A 602 1.81 7.39 53.94
N LEU A 603 2.74 6.88 54.74
CA LEU A 603 2.70 5.53 55.29
C LEU A 603 2.88 5.62 56.81
N TYR A 604 2.02 4.94 57.53
CA TYR A 604 2.03 4.87 58.98
C TYR A 604 2.27 3.43 59.45
N ASP A 605 3.06 3.28 60.49
CA ASP A 605 3.10 2.10 61.34
C ASP A 605 1.94 2.20 62.35
N ILE A 606 1.04 1.23 62.30
CA ILE A 606 -0.14 1.13 63.17
C ILE A 606 -0.09 -0.13 64.04
N SER A 607 1.13 -0.66 64.26
CA SER A 607 1.36 -1.85 65.09
C SER A 607 1.10 -1.58 66.58
N SER A 608 1.27 -0.32 67.02
CA SER A 608 0.94 0.16 68.36
C SER A 608 -0.36 0.95 68.39
N GLU A 609 -0.93 1.17 69.58
CA GLU A 609 -2.15 2.00 69.77
C GLU A 609 -2.01 3.42 69.19
N ASN A 610 -0.79 3.96 69.15
CA ASN A 610 -0.49 5.24 68.52
C ASN A 610 0.07 5.02 67.11
N GLU A 611 -0.53 5.69 66.13
CA GLU A 611 -0.05 5.66 64.74
C GLU A 611 1.23 6.47 64.59
N LYS A 612 2.26 5.88 63.97
CA LYS A 612 3.56 6.52 63.73
C LYS A 612 3.79 6.70 62.24
N LEU A 613 3.96 7.94 61.78
CA LEU A 613 4.33 8.23 60.39
C LEU A 613 5.74 7.72 60.10
N ILE A 614 5.88 6.81 59.13
CA ILE A 614 7.16 6.21 58.72
C ILE A 614 7.62 6.66 57.32
N TYR A 615 6.72 7.18 56.49
CA TYR A 615 7.06 7.77 55.20
C TYR A 615 6.10 8.91 54.83
N SER A 616 6.62 9.96 54.21
CA SER A 616 5.81 11.06 53.69
C SER A 616 6.48 11.70 52.48
N LYS A 617 5.77 11.80 51.36
CA LYS A 617 6.27 12.44 50.14
C LYS A 617 5.18 13.24 49.45
N ALA A 618 5.44 14.52 49.21
CA ALA A 618 4.61 15.34 48.32
C ALA A 618 4.89 14.95 46.85
N VAL A 619 3.85 14.94 46.04
CA VAL A 619 3.92 14.64 44.61
C VAL A 619 3.66 15.92 43.84
N SER A 620 4.59 16.29 42.97
CA SER A 620 4.48 17.49 42.15
C SER A 620 3.35 17.34 41.13
N SER A 621 2.49 18.36 41.03
CA SER A 621 1.46 18.42 39.99
C SER A 621 2.08 18.45 38.60
N SER A 622 1.52 17.66 37.67
CA SER A 622 1.92 17.70 36.27
C SER A 622 1.56 19.01 35.58
N LYS A 623 2.31 19.35 34.53
CA LYS A 623 2.04 20.53 33.69
C LYS A 623 0.79 20.32 32.85
N ILE A 624 0.04 21.39 32.61
CA ILE A 624 -1.12 21.38 31.71
C ILE A 624 -0.66 20.96 30.31
N GLY A 625 -1.41 20.04 29.68
CA GLY A 625 -1.06 19.46 28.38
C GLY A 625 -0.14 18.24 28.46
N ALA A 626 0.15 17.73 29.66
CA ALA A 626 0.84 16.44 29.81
C ALA A 626 0.05 15.31 29.11
N PRO A 627 0.75 14.35 28.47
CA PRO A 627 0.11 13.17 27.88
C PRO A 627 -0.54 12.31 28.97
N ILE A 628 -1.52 11.48 28.58
CA ILE A 628 -2.10 10.47 29.48
C ILE A 628 -0.99 9.49 29.83
N ILE A 629 -0.72 9.34 31.12
CA ILE A 629 0.32 8.45 31.64
C ILE A 629 -0.17 7.73 32.89
N SER A 630 0.34 6.53 33.11
CA SER A 630 0.19 5.81 34.36
C SER A 630 1.57 5.38 34.88
N LYS A 631 1.71 5.22 36.20
CA LYS A 631 2.98 4.77 36.79
C LYS A 631 2.78 4.21 38.19
N PHE A 632 3.77 3.42 38.64
CA PHE A 632 3.87 2.98 40.02
C PHE A 632 4.49 4.05 40.91
N PHE A 633 3.92 4.18 42.11
CA PHE A 633 4.51 4.87 43.24
C PHE A 633 5.02 3.82 44.22
N LYS A 634 6.34 3.73 44.41
CA LYS A 634 6.99 2.82 45.35
C LYS A 634 7.26 3.52 46.69
N ILE A 635 6.86 2.90 47.80
CA ILE A 635 6.96 3.44 49.16
C ILE A 635 7.76 2.47 50.03
N PRO A 636 8.99 2.83 50.46
CA PRO A 636 9.80 1.97 51.32
C PRO A 636 9.13 1.77 52.68
N ILE A 637 9.11 0.54 53.16
CA ILE A 637 8.65 0.20 54.51
C ILE A 637 9.86 0.24 55.43
N SER A 638 9.82 1.10 56.45
CA SER A 638 10.91 1.28 57.42
C SER A 638 10.46 0.85 58.81
N GLY A 639 11.34 0.20 59.57
CA GLY A 639 11.11 -0.11 60.99
C GLY A 639 10.39 -1.42 61.29
N ASN A 640 10.24 -2.33 60.31
CA ASN A 640 9.63 -3.66 60.45
C ASN A 640 8.26 -3.66 61.18
N PRO A 641 7.29 -2.84 60.76
CA PRO A 641 5.96 -2.84 61.36
C PRO A 641 5.25 -4.19 61.13
N SER A 642 4.39 -4.61 62.06
CA SER A 642 3.48 -5.73 61.83
C SER A 642 2.17 -5.31 61.16
N LYS A 643 1.83 -4.01 61.25
CA LYS A 643 0.66 -3.40 60.63
C LYS A 643 0.99 -2.04 60.03
N ILE A 644 0.49 -1.77 58.83
CA ILE A 644 0.72 -0.51 58.12
C ILE A 644 -0.59 0.11 57.63
N LYS A 645 -0.61 1.44 57.58
CA LYS A 645 -1.68 2.22 56.95
C LYS A 645 -1.12 3.09 55.84
N LEU A 646 -1.53 2.82 54.60
CA LEU A 646 -1.22 3.61 53.42
C LEU A 646 -2.29 4.69 53.24
N VAL A 647 -1.86 5.94 53.08
CA VAL A 647 -2.73 7.10 52.82
C VAL A 647 -2.26 7.80 51.55
N VAL A 648 -3.06 7.71 50.50
CA VAL A 648 -2.83 8.36 49.21
C VAL A 648 -3.79 9.55 49.09
N LYS A 649 -3.27 10.75 49.32
CA LYS A 649 -4.06 11.99 49.35
C LYS A 649 -4.28 12.51 47.93
N SER A 650 -5.53 12.73 47.56
CA SER A 650 -5.91 13.27 46.25
C SER A 650 -5.61 14.77 46.13
N ASN A 651 -5.50 15.28 44.89
CA ASN A 651 -5.32 16.72 44.63
C ASN A 651 -6.55 17.57 44.98
N LYS A 652 -7.69 16.96 45.33
CA LYS A 652 -9.00 17.55 45.65
C LYS A 652 -9.61 18.42 44.55
N LYS A 653 -8.88 19.39 44.00
CA LYS A 653 -9.29 20.33 42.95
C LYS A 653 -8.25 20.42 41.82
N LEU A 654 -8.73 20.76 40.62
CA LEU A 654 -7.89 20.96 39.44
C LEU A 654 -7.04 22.23 39.55
N PRO A 655 -5.80 22.22 39.04
CA PRO A 655 -4.85 23.30 39.21
C PRO A 655 -5.20 24.53 38.37
N LYS A 656 -4.58 25.66 38.73
CA LYS A 656 -4.71 26.93 38.03
C LYS A 656 -4.28 26.81 36.56
N GLY A 657 -5.08 27.35 35.65
CA GLY A 657 -4.86 27.30 34.20
C GLY A 657 -5.48 26.08 33.49
N HIS A 658 -6.07 25.13 34.22
CA HIS A 658 -6.89 24.09 33.61
C HIS A 658 -8.21 24.69 33.10
N PRO A 659 -8.78 24.25 31.96
CA PRO A 659 -10.07 24.78 31.46
C PRO A 659 -11.23 24.67 32.46
N ALA A 660 -11.14 23.72 33.39
CA ALA A 660 -12.07 23.51 34.50
C ALA A 660 -11.42 23.77 35.88
N GLU A 661 -10.60 24.82 35.97
CA GLU A 661 -9.91 25.24 37.20
C GLU A 661 -10.85 25.23 38.43
N GLY A 662 -10.38 24.68 39.55
CA GLY A 662 -11.11 24.64 40.81
C GLY A 662 -12.20 23.56 40.92
N GLN A 663 -12.54 22.87 39.84
CA GLN A 663 -13.42 21.69 39.89
C GLN A 663 -12.74 20.51 40.58
N PHE A 664 -13.52 19.55 41.08
CA PHE A 664 -12.97 18.40 41.79
C PHE A 664 -12.10 17.52 40.88
N ALA A 665 -10.95 17.10 41.41
CA ALA A 665 -10.03 16.20 40.73
C ALA A 665 -10.21 14.77 41.24
N TRP A 666 -10.20 13.83 40.30
CA TRP A 666 -10.23 12.39 40.58
C TRP A 666 -8.85 11.86 40.91
N LEU A 667 -8.78 10.91 41.84
CA LEU A 667 -7.67 10.00 42.02
C LEU A 667 -8.07 8.63 41.46
N PHE A 668 -7.30 8.08 40.52
CA PHE A 668 -7.54 6.75 39.95
C PHE A 668 -6.40 5.81 40.32
N VAL A 669 -6.75 4.69 40.95
CA VAL A 669 -5.83 3.62 41.34
C VAL A 669 -6.42 2.29 40.88
N ASP A 670 -5.64 1.51 40.19
CA ASP A 670 -5.99 0.17 39.72
C ASP A 670 -5.38 -0.93 40.57
N GLU A 671 -4.19 -0.71 41.16
CA GLU A 671 -3.42 -1.80 41.77
C GLU A 671 -2.61 -1.33 43.00
N VAL A 672 -2.51 -2.19 44.02
CA VAL A 672 -1.71 -2.01 45.24
C VAL A 672 -0.99 -3.32 45.58
N LEU A 673 0.34 -3.30 45.66
CA LEU A 673 1.19 -4.49 45.77
C LEU A 673 2.41 -4.26 46.68
N PHE A 674 3.09 -5.33 47.09
CA PHE A 674 4.43 -5.25 47.67
C PHE A 674 5.50 -5.29 46.56
N LEU A 675 6.50 -4.39 46.61
CA LEU A 675 7.43 -4.09 45.48
C LEU A 675 8.92 -4.11 45.83
#